data_AF-A0A927J9F0-F1
#
_entry.id   AF-A0A927J9F0-F1
#
_cell.length_a   1.000
_cell.length_b   1.000
_cell.length_c   1.000
_cell.angle_alpha   90.00
_cell.angle_beta   90.00
_cell.angle_gamma   90.00
#
_symmetry.space_group_name_H-M   'P 1'
#
loop_
_entity.id
_entity.type
_entity.pdbx_description
1 polymer ?
#
loop_
_entity_poly.entity_id
_entity_poly.type
_entity_poly.pdbx_seq_one_letter_code
_entity_poly.pdbx_strand_id
1 'polypeptide(L)'
;MGSTVSAPHQTRTTTAARAYAISNHVPCQRALDRIWSTDDQGSRARVTDEQTDHSDADEPSKDQPEGNGPQPGEAAADGSTGSGSGEATRGSRGRRRALIGAVAVLLLAGAVYGADLYASRGEMPRGTEVLGTSIGGMERGEALAKLRESLGDRETAAVPVIAGDVETSVVPAEAGLAFDLESTVEQAAEQPLNPLTRLASLFREREVPAARTVNEPALAATMERLVGEIDREPQAGGIAFEGARAVPIMPQQGQQLLADTARRVIIRDWPLGAPLMLPADITEVGLTEDDIDRAMREVAEPALAATLEVAGTGTATATLPPEQVGEVLRFEADGPELRHVFDQDAAIGILSPQLASTESSARDATVALGSSGPYVVADRSGSEIDWEATLEGFSELMLRTEDRTVDAEYVEITAEFRTADAEALGINEVVAEFTTGGFATESGVNIRRAAQQVNGAVVKPSETFSLNGYTGPRGTAQGYIESGIILNGRPSEAIGGGVSQFATTLYNASYFAGMDDVEHQEHSYYIPRYPAGREATVWEGAIDVKFRNPFGTGILIQSFGDSSSVTVRMWGTKTVNVQSINGGRWAYTSPSRITLPEGPNCFPSSGSQGFTTSDTRVVRDALTGAEISRNTRTVRYDPQPIVACE
;
A
#
# COMPACT_ATOMS: atom_id res chain seq x y z
N MET A 1 -13.42 15.56 50.23
CA MET A 1 -13.01 14.21 49.79
C MET A 1 -14.12 13.70 48.89
N GLY A 2 -13.91 13.33 47.63
CA GLY A 2 -12.73 13.53 46.78
C GLY A 2 -13.18 13.37 45.32
N SER A 3 -12.68 14.22 44.41
CA SER A 3 -13.16 14.26 43.03
C SER A 3 -12.53 13.17 42.16
N THR A 4 -13.32 12.60 41.24
CA THR A 4 -12.79 12.06 39.97
C THR A 4 -13.66 12.60 38.83
N VAL A 5 -12.99 13.03 37.76
CA VAL A 5 -13.60 13.58 36.54
C VAL A 5 -13.14 12.69 35.38
N SER A 6 -13.96 12.55 34.35
CA SER A 6 -13.53 12.00 33.06
C SER A 6 -14.17 12.80 31.93
N ALA A 7 -13.40 12.99 30.86
CA ALA A 7 -13.67 13.97 29.81
C ALA A 7 -14.51 13.38 28.66
N PRO A 8 -15.24 14.21 27.89
CA PRO A 8 -15.95 13.76 26.70
C PRO A 8 -14.97 13.40 25.56
N HIS A 9 -15.33 12.40 24.76
CA HIS A 9 -14.58 12.05 23.54
C HIS A 9 -14.93 12.98 22.37
N GLN A 10 -13.99 13.13 21.44
CA GLN A 10 -14.11 14.05 20.31
C GLN A 10 -14.82 13.39 19.12
N THR A 11 -15.92 13.98 18.65
CA THR A 11 -16.48 13.67 17.33
C THR A 11 -15.59 14.29 16.25
N ARG A 12 -15.01 13.47 15.36
CA ARG A 12 -14.32 13.95 14.16
C ARG A 12 -15.34 14.21 13.06
N THR A 13 -15.37 15.43 12.52
CA THR A 13 -16.11 15.78 11.31
C THR A 13 -15.32 15.38 10.05
N THR A 14 -15.95 14.62 9.16
CA THR A 14 -15.44 14.31 7.82
C THR A 14 -15.89 15.37 6.82
N THR A 15 -14.97 16.25 6.40
CA THR A 15 -15.26 17.29 5.41
C THR A 15 -15.06 16.76 3.99
N ALA A 16 -16.15 16.42 3.30
CA ALA A 16 -16.13 16.06 1.88
C ALA A 16 -16.02 17.31 0.99
N ALA A 17 -14.82 17.63 0.52
CA ALA A 17 -14.56 18.79 -0.34
C ALA A 17 -14.40 18.37 -1.83
N ARG A 18 -15.47 18.50 -2.62
CA ARG A 18 -15.41 18.37 -4.09
C ARG A 18 -14.68 19.57 -4.71
N ALA A 19 -13.46 19.38 -5.19
CA ALA A 19 -12.67 20.41 -5.87
C ALA A 19 -12.83 20.35 -7.40
N TYR A 20 -13.47 21.36 -7.99
CA TYR A 20 -13.51 21.54 -9.45
C TYR A 20 -12.19 22.14 -9.95
N ALA A 21 -11.42 21.38 -10.74
CA ALA A 21 -10.14 21.83 -11.28
C ALA A 21 -10.27 22.36 -12.72
N ILE A 22 -10.32 23.69 -12.88
CA ILE A 22 -10.19 24.35 -14.20
C ILE A 22 -8.71 24.66 -14.43
N SER A 23 -8.07 23.95 -15.36
CA SER A 23 -6.68 24.20 -15.74
C SER A 23 -6.56 25.38 -16.69
N ASN A 24 -5.82 26.41 -16.30
CA ASN A 24 -5.35 27.49 -17.18
C ASN A 24 -3.83 27.59 -17.06
N HIS A 25 -3.11 27.23 -18.12
CA HIS A 25 -1.65 27.31 -18.19
C HIS A 25 -1.17 28.64 -18.77
N VAL A 26 -0.37 29.38 -18.01
CA VAL A 26 0.54 30.43 -18.53
C VAL A 26 1.89 30.27 -17.82
N PRO A 27 3.00 30.02 -18.53
CA PRO A 27 4.29 29.76 -17.90
C PRO A 27 5.02 31.06 -17.50
N CYS A 28 5.72 31.03 -16.37
CA CYS A 28 6.60 32.12 -15.93
C CYS A 28 8.09 31.74 -16.08
N GLN A 29 8.96 32.71 -16.36
CA GLN A 29 10.39 32.52 -16.60
C GLN A 29 11.26 33.10 -15.47
N ARG A 30 12.55 32.71 -15.45
CA ARG A 30 13.66 33.07 -14.53
C ARG A 30 13.64 32.28 -13.21
N ALA A 31 14.68 31.58 -12.72
CA ALA A 31 16.13 31.44 -12.99
C ALA A 31 17.12 32.35 -12.19
N LEU A 32 18.16 31.69 -11.61
CA LEU A 32 19.30 32.19 -10.81
C LEU A 32 18.93 32.66 -9.38
N ASP A 33 19.67 32.43 -8.29
CA ASP A 33 21.12 32.14 -8.04
C ASP A 33 21.30 31.02 -6.96
N ARG A 34 22.42 30.26 -6.81
CA ARG A 34 23.79 30.54 -6.25
C ARG A 34 23.80 31.02 -4.77
N ILE A 35 24.71 30.63 -3.85
CA ILE A 35 25.96 29.81 -3.91
C ILE A 35 26.26 29.11 -2.55
N TRP A 36 27.37 28.35 -2.47
CA TRP A 36 27.84 27.55 -1.31
C TRP A 36 28.27 28.32 -0.03
N SER A 37 28.36 27.61 1.10
CA SER A 37 29.42 27.76 2.12
C SER A 37 29.71 26.40 2.81
N THR A 38 30.86 26.25 3.48
CA THR A 38 31.42 24.98 3.99
C THR A 38 31.92 25.08 5.44
N ASP A 39 32.41 23.95 5.98
CA ASP A 39 33.24 23.81 7.20
C ASP A 39 32.48 23.93 8.55
N ASP A 40 32.93 23.35 9.68
CA ASP A 40 34.29 22.93 10.09
C ASP A 40 34.31 21.58 10.90
N GLN A 41 35.49 21.05 11.25
CA GLN A 41 35.71 19.75 11.92
C GLN A 41 36.34 19.81 13.33
N GLY A 42 36.00 18.81 14.17
CA GLY A 42 36.94 18.19 15.14
C GLY A 42 36.99 18.74 16.58
N SER A 43 37.75 18.14 17.53
CA SER A 43 38.37 16.80 17.56
C SER A 43 38.87 16.39 18.99
N ARG A 44 39.04 15.07 19.23
CA ARG A 44 40.01 14.39 20.17
C ARG A 44 39.89 14.57 21.71
N ALA A 45 40.58 13.78 22.59
CA ALA A 45 40.82 12.31 22.73
C ALA A 45 41.82 11.95 23.88
N ARG A 46 41.51 10.95 24.75
CA ARG A 46 42.37 10.04 25.59
C ARG A 46 41.45 9.02 26.33
N VAL A 47 41.80 7.79 26.81
CA VAL A 47 43.04 6.99 27.05
C VAL A 47 43.63 7.06 28.48
N THR A 48 44.25 5.94 28.95
CA THR A 48 44.88 5.60 30.27
C THR A 48 43.94 5.07 31.38
N ASP A 49 44.28 4.09 32.26
CA ASP A 49 45.43 3.13 32.32
C ASP A 49 45.14 1.86 33.20
N GLU A 50 46.16 1.04 33.47
CA GLU A 50 46.18 -0.37 33.98
C GLU A 50 46.17 -0.64 35.52
N GLN A 51 45.47 -1.73 35.91
CA GLN A 51 45.92 -2.94 36.69
C GLN A 51 46.38 -2.90 38.19
N THR A 52 46.40 -4.11 38.81
CA THR A 52 46.97 -4.55 40.14
C THR A 52 46.04 -4.40 41.38
N ASP A 53 46.00 -5.29 42.41
CA ASP A 53 46.69 -6.59 42.68
C ASP A 53 45.91 -7.56 43.64
N HIS A 54 46.54 -8.71 44.00
CA HIS A 54 46.25 -9.78 45.01
C HIS A 54 45.73 -9.31 46.41
N SER A 55 45.15 -10.11 47.33
CA SER A 55 44.81 -11.56 47.57
C SER A 55 43.67 -11.60 48.68
N ASP A 56 43.28 -12.61 49.49
CA ASP A 56 43.61 -14.02 49.89
C ASP A 56 42.37 -14.57 50.70
N ALA A 57 42.17 -15.75 51.34
CA ALA A 57 42.87 -17.05 51.61
C ALA A 57 41.85 -18.14 52.14
N ASP A 58 42.35 -19.31 52.56
CA ASP A 58 41.84 -20.33 53.53
C ASP A 58 40.78 -21.43 53.18
N GLU A 59 40.93 -22.59 53.89
CA GLU A 59 40.31 -23.93 53.72
C GLU A 59 39.95 -24.51 55.15
N PRO A 60 39.70 -25.81 55.48
CA PRO A 60 39.47 -27.06 54.69
C PRO A 60 38.28 -27.97 55.17
N SER A 61 38.15 -29.17 54.57
CA SER A 61 37.80 -30.48 55.19
C SER A 61 36.51 -31.25 54.79
N LYS A 62 36.72 -32.38 54.07
CA LYS A 62 36.07 -33.73 54.14
C LYS A 62 34.54 -33.92 54.31
N ASP A 63 33.93 -34.76 53.46
CA ASP A 63 33.62 -36.19 53.76
C ASP A 63 32.97 -36.96 52.57
N GLN A 64 32.67 -38.25 52.75
CA GLN A 64 31.92 -39.20 51.88
C GLN A 64 30.87 -39.97 52.74
N PRO A 65 29.91 -40.83 52.27
CA PRO A 65 29.97 -41.72 51.08
C PRO A 65 28.63 -42.08 50.33
N GLU A 66 28.79 -42.92 49.28
CA GLU A 66 27.96 -44.07 48.79
C GLU A 66 26.45 -44.05 48.39
N GLY A 67 26.15 -44.84 47.34
CA GLY A 67 24.86 -45.47 47.01
C GLY A 67 24.22 -45.04 45.66
N ASN A 68 23.61 -45.89 44.81
CA ASN A 68 23.57 -47.37 44.70
C ASN A 68 23.15 -47.79 43.26
N GLY A 69 23.28 -49.07 42.86
CA GLY A 69 22.92 -49.62 41.53
C GLY A 69 21.41 -49.89 41.29
N PRO A 70 20.98 -50.68 40.25
CA PRO A 70 21.57 -51.99 39.89
C PRO A 70 21.63 -52.34 38.37
N GLN A 71 21.71 -53.65 38.07
CA GLN A 71 22.12 -54.31 36.81
C GLN A 71 20.96 -55.13 36.16
N PRO A 72 21.14 -55.75 34.96
CA PRO A 72 21.60 -57.15 34.85
C PRO A 72 22.61 -57.37 33.68
N GLY A 73 23.26 -58.52 33.45
CA GLY A 73 23.13 -59.88 34.04
C GLY A 73 22.60 -60.90 33.00
N GLU A 74 23.09 -62.13 32.87
CA GLU A 74 24.26 -62.83 33.48
C GLU A 74 25.11 -63.47 32.34
N ALA A 75 25.63 -64.71 32.21
CA ALA A 75 25.80 -66.03 32.90
C ALA A 75 26.85 -66.84 32.07
N ALA A 76 27.33 -68.05 32.35
CA ALA A 76 27.74 -68.85 33.54
C ALA A 76 28.09 -70.27 33.02
N ALA A 77 29.01 -71.11 33.54
CA ALA A 77 30.11 -71.03 34.52
C ALA A 77 31.27 -71.91 33.94
N ASP A 78 32.17 -72.69 34.58
CA ASP A 78 32.55 -73.06 35.96
C ASP A 78 34.00 -73.65 35.85
N GLY A 79 34.84 -73.92 36.86
CA GLY A 79 34.76 -73.70 38.31
C GLY A 79 35.85 -74.46 39.09
N SER A 80 35.90 -74.23 40.41
CA SER A 80 36.22 -75.17 41.51
C SER A 80 37.37 -76.21 41.40
N THR A 81 38.25 -76.45 42.38
CA THR A 81 38.64 -75.86 43.69
C THR A 81 40.01 -76.48 44.09
N GLY A 82 40.71 -75.98 45.12
CA GLY A 82 41.84 -76.73 45.70
C GLY A 82 42.73 -75.98 46.69
N SER A 83 42.51 -76.19 47.99
CA SER A 83 43.47 -75.81 49.05
C SER A 83 44.43 -76.96 49.34
N GLY A 84 45.69 -76.66 49.69
CA GLY A 84 46.67 -77.70 50.08
C GLY A 84 48.04 -77.14 50.47
N SER A 85 48.35 -77.14 51.75
CA SER A 85 49.68 -76.83 52.29
C SER A 85 50.61 -78.05 52.25
N GLY A 86 51.93 -77.82 52.14
CA GLY A 86 52.93 -78.89 52.20
C GLY A 86 54.36 -78.40 52.02
N GLU A 87 55.16 -78.41 53.09
CA GLU A 87 56.62 -78.27 53.00
C GLU A 87 57.27 -79.57 52.49
N ALA A 88 58.45 -79.49 51.83
CA ALA A 88 59.69 -80.11 52.34
C ALA A 88 60.81 -80.32 51.28
N THR A 89 61.92 -79.58 51.45
CA THR A 89 63.32 -80.02 51.24
C THR A 89 63.96 -80.20 49.84
N ARG A 90 65.25 -79.80 49.80
CA ARG A 90 66.39 -80.29 48.97
C ARG A 90 66.36 -80.06 47.44
N GLY A 91 67.35 -79.29 46.94
CA GLY A 91 67.57 -79.10 45.50
C GLY A 91 68.77 -78.23 45.08
N SER A 92 69.82 -78.11 45.89
CA SER A 92 70.93 -77.18 45.66
C SER A 92 71.89 -77.61 44.54
N ARG A 93 71.56 -77.27 43.28
CA ARG A 93 72.51 -77.05 42.15
C ARG A 93 71.90 -76.49 40.85
N GLY A 94 70.57 -76.48 40.68
CA GLY A 94 69.92 -76.09 39.42
C GLY A 94 70.08 -74.62 38.98
N ARG A 95 69.88 -73.66 39.90
CA ARG A 95 69.79 -72.21 39.58
C ARG A 95 70.97 -71.66 38.77
N ARG A 96 72.21 -72.14 38.97
CA ARG A 96 73.38 -71.63 38.22
C ARG A 96 73.39 -72.04 36.74
N ARG A 97 72.81 -73.21 36.39
CA ARG A 97 72.64 -73.62 34.98
C ARG A 97 71.49 -72.88 34.31
N ALA A 98 70.39 -72.64 35.03
CA ALA A 98 69.29 -71.79 34.54
C ALA A 98 69.77 -70.35 34.26
N LEU A 99 70.60 -69.77 35.14
CA LEU A 99 71.16 -68.43 34.94
C LEU A 99 72.11 -68.37 33.74
N ILE A 100 72.99 -69.37 33.56
CA ILE A 100 73.89 -69.45 32.40
C ILE A 100 73.09 -69.64 31.09
N GLY A 101 72.03 -70.45 31.11
CA GLY A 101 71.11 -70.58 29.98
C GLY A 101 70.42 -69.27 29.63
N ALA A 102 69.88 -68.55 30.63
CA ALA A 102 69.26 -67.25 30.42
C ALA A 102 70.24 -66.20 29.87
N VAL A 103 71.48 -66.14 30.38
CA VAL A 103 72.52 -65.25 29.85
C VAL A 103 72.94 -65.64 28.43
N ALA A 104 73.05 -66.93 28.11
CA ALA A 104 73.35 -67.39 26.76
C ALA A 104 72.21 -67.05 25.78
N VAL A 105 70.94 -67.18 26.19
CA VAL A 105 69.78 -66.77 25.40
C VAL A 105 69.72 -65.25 25.24
N LEU A 106 70.03 -64.46 26.26
CA LEU A 106 70.10 -62.99 26.16
C LEU A 106 71.25 -62.52 25.26
N LEU A 107 72.41 -63.17 25.30
CA LEU A 107 73.52 -62.88 24.38
C LEU A 107 73.19 -63.29 22.94
N LEU A 108 72.52 -64.43 22.74
CA LEU A 108 72.06 -64.86 21.42
C LEU A 108 70.98 -63.92 20.87
N ALA A 109 70.00 -63.54 21.69
CA ALA A 109 68.96 -62.56 21.33
C ALA A 109 69.56 -61.18 21.05
N GLY A 110 70.54 -60.73 21.85
CA GLY A 110 71.28 -59.48 21.59
C GLY A 110 72.10 -59.53 20.31
N ALA A 111 72.71 -60.67 19.97
CA ALA A 111 73.43 -60.87 18.72
C ALA A 111 72.48 -60.93 17.51
N VAL A 112 71.34 -61.60 17.62
CA VAL A 112 70.29 -61.64 16.58
C VAL A 112 69.66 -60.24 16.39
N TYR A 113 69.37 -59.53 17.48
CA TYR A 113 68.87 -58.15 17.43
C TYR A 113 69.90 -57.19 16.82
N GLY A 114 71.18 -57.32 17.17
CA GLY A 114 72.27 -56.56 16.57
C GLY A 114 72.51 -56.89 15.09
N ALA A 115 72.31 -58.14 14.69
CA ALA A 115 72.38 -58.58 13.30
C ALA A 115 71.17 -58.08 12.47
N ASP A 116 69.96 -58.11 13.03
CA ASP A 116 68.76 -57.55 12.39
C ASP A 116 68.85 -56.03 12.25
N LEU A 117 69.31 -55.33 13.29
CA LEU A 117 69.67 -53.90 13.25
C LEU A 117 70.90 -53.58 12.38
N TYR A 118 71.58 -54.57 11.80
CA TYR A 118 72.65 -54.39 10.81
C TYR A 118 72.17 -54.72 9.40
N ALA A 119 71.37 -55.78 9.24
CA ALA A 119 70.77 -56.19 7.98
C ALA A 119 69.75 -55.17 7.47
N SER A 120 68.80 -54.71 8.31
CA SER A 120 67.75 -53.76 7.87
C SER A 120 68.24 -52.29 7.82
N ARG A 121 69.50 -52.05 7.46
CA ARG A 121 70.08 -50.70 7.37
C ARG A 121 69.96 -50.16 5.94
N GLY A 122 69.08 -49.19 5.76
CA GLY A 122 68.75 -48.62 4.44
C GLY A 122 67.41 -49.15 3.90
N GLU A 123 66.99 -50.33 4.35
CA GLU A 123 65.66 -50.90 4.13
C GLU A 123 64.58 -50.14 4.91
N MET A 124 63.37 -50.11 4.34
CA MET A 124 62.13 -49.75 5.04
C MET A 124 61.80 -50.78 6.14
N PRO A 125 61.22 -50.39 7.29
CA PRO A 125 60.80 -51.33 8.32
C PRO A 125 59.85 -52.40 7.77
N ARG A 126 60.03 -53.67 8.18
CA ARG A 126 59.20 -54.78 7.70
C ARG A 126 57.74 -54.59 8.12
N GLY A 127 56.81 -55.01 7.27
CA GLY A 127 55.37 -54.81 7.47
C GLY A 127 54.86 -53.39 7.19
N THR A 128 55.71 -52.41 6.87
CA THR A 128 55.24 -51.06 6.55
C THR A 128 54.46 -51.01 5.24
N GLU A 129 53.32 -50.32 5.27
CA GLU A 129 52.37 -50.13 4.17
C GLU A 129 51.87 -48.69 4.14
N VAL A 130 51.51 -48.19 2.95
CA VAL A 130 50.92 -46.87 2.75
C VAL A 130 49.70 -47.03 1.85
N LEU A 131 48.49 -46.77 2.37
CA LEU A 131 47.22 -46.76 1.61
C LEU A 131 46.92 -48.04 0.77
N GLY A 132 47.40 -49.20 1.22
CA GLY A 132 47.29 -50.49 0.51
C GLY A 132 48.49 -50.86 -0.36
N THR A 133 49.56 -50.05 -0.36
CA THR A 133 50.85 -50.38 -0.98
C THR A 133 51.86 -50.78 0.08
N SER A 134 52.09 -52.08 0.25
CA SER A 134 53.17 -52.62 1.09
C SER A 134 54.56 -52.25 0.53
N ILE A 135 55.40 -51.65 1.37
CA ILE A 135 56.77 -51.16 1.05
C ILE A 135 57.85 -51.69 2.02
N GLY A 136 57.47 -52.42 3.06
CA GLY A 136 58.39 -52.87 4.10
C GLY A 136 59.44 -53.86 3.58
N GLY A 137 60.71 -53.63 3.94
CA GLY A 137 61.86 -54.43 3.47
C GLY A 137 62.46 -54.00 2.13
N MET A 138 61.88 -53.01 1.44
CA MET A 138 62.46 -52.43 0.20
C MET A 138 63.55 -51.40 0.52
N GLU A 139 64.46 -51.13 -0.42
CA GLU A 139 65.31 -49.94 -0.32
C GLU A 139 64.47 -48.65 -0.53
N ARG A 140 64.88 -47.53 0.08
CA ARG A 140 64.13 -46.25 0.00
C ARG A 140 63.79 -45.81 -1.44
N GLY A 141 64.69 -46.03 -2.40
CA GLY A 141 64.47 -45.68 -3.81
C GLY A 141 63.48 -46.61 -4.52
N GLU A 142 63.46 -47.90 -4.16
CA GLU A 142 62.51 -48.89 -4.65
C GLU A 142 61.11 -48.63 -4.08
N ALA A 143 61.02 -48.36 -2.78
CA ALA A 143 59.78 -47.94 -2.12
C ALA A 143 59.19 -46.67 -2.76
N LEU A 144 60.02 -45.65 -3.03
CA LEU A 144 59.60 -44.41 -3.69
C LEU A 144 59.09 -44.66 -5.12
N ALA A 145 59.75 -45.53 -5.89
CA ALA A 145 59.31 -45.91 -7.23
C ALA A 145 57.95 -46.63 -7.20
N LYS A 146 57.80 -47.63 -6.31
CA LYS A 146 56.57 -48.41 -6.16
C LYS A 146 55.38 -47.56 -5.67
N LEU A 147 55.61 -46.61 -4.77
CA LEU A 147 54.56 -45.68 -4.34
C LEU A 147 54.14 -44.74 -5.48
N ARG A 148 55.10 -44.22 -6.28
CA ARG A 148 54.78 -43.40 -7.45
C ARG A 148 53.95 -44.16 -8.50
N GLU A 149 54.27 -45.42 -8.74
CA GLU A 149 53.52 -46.30 -9.65
C GLU A 149 52.11 -46.61 -9.12
N SER A 150 51.95 -46.90 -7.82
CA SER A 150 50.67 -47.36 -7.25
C SER A 150 49.74 -46.25 -6.74
N LEU A 151 50.23 -45.03 -6.55
CA LEU A 151 49.45 -43.90 -6.04
C LEU A 151 49.23 -42.78 -7.07
N GLY A 152 50.04 -42.69 -8.14
CA GLY A 152 49.89 -41.65 -9.17
C GLY A 152 48.54 -41.69 -9.90
N ASP A 153 47.98 -42.89 -10.11
CA ASP A 153 46.64 -43.05 -10.67
C ASP A 153 45.55 -42.45 -9.75
N ARG A 154 45.77 -42.39 -8.42
CA ARG A 154 44.82 -41.76 -7.48
C ARG A 154 44.90 -40.25 -7.46
N GLU A 155 45.98 -39.64 -7.95
CA GLU A 155 46.07 -38.19 -8.13
C GLU A 155 45.28 -37.72 -9.36
N THR A 156 45.13 -38.59 -10.37
CA THR A 156 44.52 -38.27 -11.66
C THR A 156 43.12 -38.88 -11.88
N ALA A 157 42.70 -39.85 -11.06
CA ALA A 157 41.33 -40.33 -11.04
C ALA A 157 40.36 -39.27 -10.47
N ALA A 158 39.20 -39.11 -11.12
CA ALA A 158 38.12 -38.28 -10.58
C ALA A 158 37.49 -38.96 -9.35
N VAL A 159 37.53 -38.28 -8.21
CA VAL A 159 36.89 -38.72 -6.97
C VAL A 159 35.45 -38.18 -6.94
N PRO A 160 34.42 -39.03 -6.76
CA PRO A 160 33.04 -38.56 -6.64
C PRO A 160 32.86 -37.65 -5.43
N VAL A 161 31.99 -36.65 -5.57
CA VAL A 161 31.67 -35.64 -4.56
C VAL A 161 30.16 -35.58 -4.42
N ILE A 162 29.66 -35.66 -3.19
CA ILE A 162 28.22 -35.60 -2.89
C ILE A 162 27.99 -34.50 -1.84
N ALA A 163 27.15 -33.54 -2.16
CA ALA A 163 26.74 -32.46 -1.27
C ALA A 163 25.21 -32.28 -1.36
N GLY A 164 24.51 -32.74 -0.32
CA GLY A 164 23.05 -32.86 -0.31
C GLY A 164 22.54 -33.69 -1.49
N ASP A 165 21.84 -33.06 -2.43
CA ASP A 165 21.31 -33.69 -3.65
C ASP A 165 22.21 -33.53 -4.90
N VAL A 166 23.33 -32.81 -4.79
CA VAL A 166 24.26 -32.59 -5.91
C VAL A 166 25.37 -33.63 -5.90
N GLU A 167 25.41 -34.45 -6.96
CA GLU A 167 26.54 -35.32 -7.31
C GLU A 167 27.44 -34.64 -8.35
N THR A 168 28.71 -34.43 -8.01
CA THR A 168 29.76 -33.90 -8.89
C THR A 168 31.06 -34.69 -8.67
N SER A 169 32.22 -34.19 -9.13
CA SER A 169 33.52 -34.82 -8.87
C SER A 169 34.67 -33.82 -8.76
N VAL A 170 35.79 -34.28 -8.20
CA VAL A 170 37.05 -33.55 -8.10
C VAL A 170 38.20 -34.48 -8.54
N VAL A 171 39.02 -34.02 -9.50
CA VAL A 171 40.31 -34.64 -9.82
C VAL A 171 41.36 -34.05 -8.85
N PRO A 172 42.03 -34.86 -7.99
CA PRO A 172 42.92 -34.32 -6.97
C PRO A 172 44.06 -33.46 -7.52
N ALA A 173 44.71 -33.88 -8.61
CA ALA A 173 45.79 -33.13 -9.25
C ALA A 173 45.34 -31.76 -9.80
N GLU A 174 44.11 -31.65 -10.31
CA GLU A 174 43.53 -30.37 -10.77
C GLU A 174 43.19 -29.47 -9.57
N ALA A 175 42.73 -30.06 -8.48
CA ALA A 175 42.55 -29.40 -7.19
C ALA A 175 43.87 -29.08 -6.45
N GLY A 176 45.03 -29.34 -7.06
CA GLY A 176 46.33 -29.04 -6.48
C GLY A 176 46.73 -29.96 -5.32
N LEU A 177 46.12 -31.14 -5.23
CA LEU A 177 46.37 -32.16 -4.21
C LEU A 177 47.29 -33.23 -4.79
N ALA A 178 48.39 -33.50 -4.10
CA ALA A 178 49.36 -34.53 -4.49
C ALA A 178 49.97 -35.21 -3.26
N PHE A 179 50.56 -36.38 -3.45
CA PHE A 179 51.31 -37.09 -2.42
C PHE A 179 52.73 -36.56 -2.31
N ASP A 180 53.13 -36.18 -1.09
CA ASP A 180 54.53 -35.98 -0.75
C ASP A 180 55.17 -37.35 -0.50
N LEU A 181 55.51 -38.04 -1.57
CA LEU A 181 56.07 -39.39 -1.52
C LEU A 181 57.46 -39.43 -0.87
N GLU A 182 58.23 -38.33 -0.92
CA GLU A 182 59.56 -38.26 -0.34
C GLU A 182 59.48 -38.13 1.19
N SER A 183 58.64 -37.22 1.70
CA SER A 183 58.34 -37.15 3.15
C SER A 183 57.62 -38.40 3.65
N THR A 184 56.75 -39.01 2.84
CA THR A 184 56.09 -40.29 3.19
C THR A 184 57.14 -41.40 3.39
N VAL A 185 58.10 -41.54 2.47
CA VAL A 185 59.18 -42.53 2.61
C VAL A 185 60.11 -42.18 3.78
N GLU A 186 60.38 -40.92 4.07
CA GLU A 186 61.19 -40.53 5.24
C GLU A 186 60.50 -40.89 6.57
N GLN A 187 59.23 -40.52 6.73
CA GLN A 187 58.42 -40.87 7.91
C GLN A 187 58.22 -42.40 8.06
N ALA A 188 58.02 -43.10 6.95
CA ALA A 188 57.89 -44.55 6.91
C ALA A 188 59.23 -45.27 7.21
N ALA A 189 60.38 -44.63 7.01
CA ALA A 189 61.71 -45.20 7.22
C ALA A 189 62.17 -45.18 8.70
N GLU A 190 61.38 -44.64 9.63
CA GLU A 190 61.68 -44.67 11.06
C GLU A 190 61.67 -46.11 11.63
N GLN A 191 62.87 -46.67 11.78
CA GLN A 191 63.11 -48.02 12.28
C GLN A 191 62.77 -48.12 13.79
N PRO A 192 61.81 -48.97 14.21
CA PRO A 192 61.44 -49.08 15.61
C PRO A 192 62.57 -49.70 16.44
N LEU A 193 62.97 -49.00 17.51
CA LEU A 193 64.06 -49.37 18.43
C LEU A 193 63.62 -50.29 19.59
N ASN A 194 62.38 -50.77 19.58
CA ASN A 194 61.85 -51.71 20.58
C ASN A 194 61.91 -53.15 20.02
N PRO A 195 62.59 -54.10 20.70
CA PRO A 195 62.75 -55.46 20.19
C PRO A 195 61.44 -56.23 20.05
N LEU A 196 60.41 -55.91 20.84
CA LEU A 196 59.11 -56.58 20.75
C LEU A 196 58.33 -56.13 19.51
N THR A 197 58.41 -54.85 19.14
CA THR A 197 57.73 -54.36 17.93
C THR A 197 58.43 -54.82 16.65
N ARG A 198 59.77 -54.90 16.64
CA ARG A 198 60.53 -55.52 15.53
C ARG A 198 60.21 -57.01 15.32
N LEU A 199 59.97 -57.75 16.40
CA LEU A 199 59.56 -59.15 16.30
C LEU A 199 58.10 -59.28 15.85
N ALA A 200 57.22 -58.38 16.31
CA ALA A 200 55.82 -58.35 15.90
C ALA A 200 55.62 -57.95 14.42
N SER A 201 56.48 -57.08 13.88
CA SER A 201 56.44 -56.63 12.47
C SER A 201 56.93 -57.69 11.45
N LEU A 202 57.12 -58.94 11.89
CA LEU A 202 57.19 -60.12 11.01
C LEU A 202 55.80 -60.73 10.74
N PHE A 203 54.78 -60.36 11.52
CA PHE A 203 53.44 -60.96 11.52
C PHE A 203 52.31 -59.91 11.66
N ARG A 204 52.61 -58.64 11.45
CA ARG A 204 51.68 -57.50 11.51
C ARG A 204 52.11 -56.43 10.52
N GLU A 205 51.17 -55.92 9.72
CA GLU A 205 51.38 -54.67 9.00
C GLU A 205 51.45 -53.45 9.95
N ARG A 206 52.11 -52.39 9.47
CA ARG A 206 52.09 -51.02 10.00
C ARG A 206 51.67 -50.10 8.87
N GLU A 207 50.42 -49.66 8.87
CA GLU A 207 50.02 -48.55 8.00
C GLU A 207 50.72 -47.25 8.43
N VAL A 208 51.21 -46.50 7.45
CA VAL A 208 51.76 -45.15 7.60
C VAL A 208 50.94 -44.22 6.71
N PRO A 209 50.35 -43.12 7.24
CA PRO A 209 49.63 -42.15 6.44
C PRO A 209 50.53 -41.53 5.36
N ALA A 210 50.03 -41.43 4.13
CA ALA A 210 50.72 -40.67 3.09
C ALA A 210 50.73 -39.18 3.44
N ALA A 211 51.92 -38.57 3.41
CA ALA A 211 52.13 -37.14 3.44
C ALA A 211 51.65 -36.50 2.12
N ARG A 212 51.31 -35.21 2.17
CA ARG A 212 50.51 -34.55 1.12
C ARG A 212 50.99 -33.13 0.88
N THR A 213 50.99 -32.72 -0.38
CA THR A 213 51.17 -31.33 -0.80
C THR A 213 49.82 -30.75 -1.21
N VAL A 214 49.57 -29.49 -0.85
CA VAL A 214 48.37 -28.74 -1.22
C VAL A 214 48.79 -27.42 -1.88
N ASN A 215 48.37 -27.21 -3.12
CA ASN A 215 48.51 -25.94 -3.83
C ASN A 215 47.25 -25.10 -3.55
N GLU A 216 47.34 -24.21 -2.57
CA GLU A 216 46.20 -23.44 -2.05
C GLU A 216 45.43 -22.64 -3.14
N PRO A 217 46.06 -21.94 -4.11
CA PRO A 217 45.36 -21.36 -5.24
C PRO A 217 44.52 -22.32 -6.09
N ALA A 218 45.05 -23.52 -6.38
CA ALA A 218 44.33 -24.52 -7.19
C ALA A 218 43.17 -25.16 -6.43
N LEU A 219 43.37 -25.40 -5.13
CA LEU A 219 42.30 -25.87 -4.25
C LEU A 219 41.21 -24.80 -4.07
N ALA A 220 41.59 -23.52 -3.92
CA ALA A 220 40.64 -22.41 -3.83
C ALA A 220 39.79 -22.29 -5.10
N ALA A 221 40.39 -22.32 -6.30
CA ALA A 221 39.65 -22.32 -7.55
C ALA A 221 38.71 -23.54 -7.71
N THR A 222 39.09 -24.70 -7.16
CA THR A 222 38.22 -25.88 -7.11
C THR A 222 37.06 -25.69 -6.13
N MET A 223 37.30 -25.09 -4.96
CA MET A 223 36.23 -24.74 -4.02
C MET A 223 35.27 -23.70 -4.60
N GLU A 224 35.76 -22.70 -5.34
CA GLU A 224 34.92 -21.70 -6.03
C GLU A 224 34.03 -22.36 -7.10
N ARG A 225 34.58 -23.32 -7.88
CA ARG A 225 33.77 -24.13 -8.81
C ARG A 225 32.71 -24.95 -8.06
N LEU A 226 33.09 -25.65 -7.00
CA LEU A 226 32.16 -26.48 -6.22
C LEU A 226 31.03 -25.63 -5.60
N VAL A 227 31.34 -24.47 -5.04
CA VAL A 227 30.31 -23.50 -4.57
C VAL A 227 29.39 -23.11 -5.74
N GLY A 228 29.93 -22.78 -6.92
CA GLY A 228 29.13 -22.47 -8.11
C GLY A 228 28.31 -23.62 -8.71
N GLU A 229 28.55 -24.87 -8.29
CA GLU A 229 27.78 -26.06 -8.68
C GLU A 229 26.80 -26.54 -7.60
N ILE A 230 27.05 -26.21 -6.33
CA ILE A 230 26.36 -26.77 -5.15
C ILE A 230 25.47 -25.74 -4.44
N ASP A 231 25.87 -24.46 -4.40
CA ASP A 231 25.10 -23.40 -3.74
C ASP A 231 23.91 -22.95 -4.61
N ARG A 232 22.71 -22.95 -4.02
CA ARG A 232 21.49 -22.43 -4.66
C ARG A 232 20.54 -21.84 -3.62
N GLU A 233 19.89 -20.73 -3.96
CA GLU A 233 18.86 -20.13 -3.11
C GLU A 233 17.59 -21.01 -3.09
N PRO A 234 16.84 -21.06 -1.96
CA PRO A 234 15.60 -21.83 -1.88
C PRO A 234 14.51 -21.21 -2.77
N GLN A 235 13.90 -22.02 -3.62
CA GLN A 235 12.75 -21.62 -4.44
C GLN A 235 11.46 -22.12 -3.80
N ALA A 236 10.58 -21.20 -3.41
CA ALA A 236 9.23 -21.54 -2.97
C ALA A 236 8.43 -22.14 -4.14
N GLY A 237 7.74 -23.26 -3.89
CA GLY A 237 6.79 -23.84 -4.83
C GLY A 237 5.50 -23.02 -4.90
N GLY A 238 4.70 -23.24 -5.94
CA GLY A 238 3.42 -22.56 -6.13
C GLY A 238 2.72 -22.96 -7.42
N ILE A 239 1.70 -22.20 -7.80
CA ILE A 239 0.95 -22.36 -9.05
C ILE A 239 0.81 -20.98 -9.70
N ALA A 240 1.11 -20.89 -10.98
CA ALA A 240 0.89 -19.71 -11.82
C ALA A 240 -0.21 -19.97 -12.86
N PHE A 241 -0.83 -18.91 -13.37
CA PHE A 241 -1.83 -18.99 -14.44
C PHE A 241 -1.29 -18.34 -15.72
N GLU A 242 -1.30 -19.10 -16.82
CA GLU A 242 -0.89 -18.64 -18.16
C GLU A 242 -2.11 -18.52 -19.08
N GLY A 243 -3.00 -17.58 -18.75
CA GLY A 243 -4.37 -17.55 -19.28
C GLY A 243 -5.16 -18.74 -18.76
N ALA A 244 -5.90 -19.43 -19.63
CA ALA A 244 -6.74 -20.57 -19.29
C ALA A 244 -5.97 -21.88 -18.97
N ARG A 245 -4.80 -21.79 -18.33
CA ARG A 245 -3.96 -22.92 -17.90
C ARG A 245 -3.29 -22.61 -16.57
N ALA A 246 -3.41 -23.52 -15.62
CA ALA A 246 -2.56 -23.56 -14.43
C ALA A 246 -1.22 -24.21 -14.78
N VAL A 247 -0.13 -23.72 -14.18
CA VAL A 247 1.24 -24.23 -14.37
C VAL A 247 1.88 -24.37 -12.98
N PRO A 248 2.32 -25.59 -12.59
CA PRO A 248 2.99 -25.79 -11.31
C PRO A 248 4.41 -25.20 -11.34
N ILE A 249 4.78 -24.55 -10.24
CA ILE A 249 6.14 -24.12 -9.93
C ILE A 249 6.64 -25.06 -8.83
N MET A 250 7.57 -25.95 -9.16
CA MET A 250 8.03 -26.94 -8.19
C MET A 250 8.97 -26.31 -7.15
N PRO A 251 8.83 -26.66 -5.85
CA PRO A 251 9.70 -26.18 -4.80
C PRO A 251 11.13 -26.74 -4.97
N GLN A 252 12.15 -25.94 -4.66
CA GLN A 252 13.55 -26.37 -4.65
C GLN A 252 14.18 -25.99 -3.32
N GLN A 253 14.72 -26.98 -2.59
CA GLN A 253 15.44 -26.75 -1.34
C GLN A 253 16.68 -25.90 -1.59
N GLY A 254 16.90 -24.90 -0.74
CA GLY A 254 18.12 -24.10 -0.77
C GLY A 254 19.30 -24.90 -0.22
N GLN A 255 20.49 -24.63 -0.71
CA GLN A 255 21.69 -25.37 -0.32
C GLN A 255 22.91 -24.43 -0.30
N GLN A 256 23.78 -24.60 0.69
CA GLN A 256 25.04 -23.87 0.79
C GLN A 256 26.18 -24.79 1.26
N LEU A 257 27.23 -24.92 0.46
CA LEU A 257 28.41 -25.70 0.81
C LEU A 257 29.14 -25.05 2.01
N LEU A 258 29.39 -25.82 3.08
CA LEU A 258 30.18 -25.35 4.22
C LEU A 258 31.68 -25.37 3.85
N ALA A 259 32.08 -24.46 2.98
CA ALA A 259 33.32 -24.48 2.20
C ALA A 259 34.58 -24.77 3.03
N ASP A 260 34.73 -24.15 4.20
CA ASP A 260 35.85 -24.41 5.11
C ASP A 260 35.92 -25.86 5.61
N THR A 261 34.76 -26.47 5.88
CA THR A 261 34.65 -27.86 6.33
C THR A 261 34.76 -28.83 5.16
N ALA A 262 34.13 -28.52 4.03
CA ALA A 262 34.27 -29.26 2.79
C ALA A 262 35.73 -29.33 2.32
N ARG A 263 36.47 -28.20 2.33
CA ARG A 263 37.92 -28.14 2.05
C ARG A 263 38.71 -29.07 2.96
N ARG A 264 38.38 -29.14 4.26
CA ARG A 264 39.04 -30.06 5.21
C ARG A 264 38.72 -31.53 4.90
N VAL A 265 37.48 -31.86 4.53
CA VAL A 265 37.08 -33.22 4.11
C VAL A 265 37.84 -33.63 2.85
N ILE A 266 37.87 -32.78 1.82
CA ILE A 266 38.60 -33.04 0.58
C ILE A 266 40.08 -33.34 0.88
N ILE A 267 40.79 -32.45 1.57
CA ILE A 267 42.22 -32.64 1.93
C ILE A 267 42.45 -33.95 2.73
N ARG A 268 41.51 -34.32 3.60
CA ARG A 268 41.62 -35.49 4.50
C ARG A 268 41.35 -36.82 3.80
N ASP A 269 40.35 -36.89 2.93
CA ASP A 269 39.77 -38.16 2.50
C ASP A 269 40.02 -38.51 1.03
N TRP A 270 40.46 -37.56 0.19
CA TRP A 270 40.78 -37.84 -1.23
C TRP A 270 41.69 -39.07 -1.48
N PRO A 271 42.71 -39.39 -0.63
CA PRO A 271 43.58 -40.55 -0.88
C PRO A 271 42.91 -41.92 -0.79
N LEU A 272 41.71 -41.97 -0.18
CA LEU A 272 40.95 -43.20 0.01
C LEU A 272 40.25 -43.66 -1.28
N GLY A 273 40.05 -42.77 -2.25
CA GLY A 273 39.33 -43.07 -3.50
C GLY A 273 37.82 -43.35 -3.33
N ALA A 274 37.27 -43.13 -2.13
CA ALA A 274 35.85 -43.24 -1.84
C ALA A 274 35.11 -41.91 -2.11
N PRO A 275 33.79 -41.92 -2.33
CA PRO A 275 33.00 -40.70 -2.48
C PRO A 275 33.16 -39.73 -1.30
N LEU A 276 33.40 -38.46 -1.61
CA LEU A 276 33.58 -37.39 -0.63
C LEU A 276 32.23 -36.78 -0.27
N MET A 277 31.71 -37.15 0.90
CA MET A 277 30.53 -36.52 1.49
C MET A 277 30.90 -35.12 2.02
N LEU A 278 30.57 -34.07 1.26
CA LEU A 278 30.83 -32.70 1.68
C LEU A 278 29.63 -32.18 2.48
N PRO A 279 29.87 -31.54 3.64
CA PRO A 279 28.80 -30.94 4.41
C PRO A 279 28.31 -29.66 3.73
N ALA A 280 27.01 -29.63 3.43
CA ALA A 280 26.27 -28.43 3.07
C ALA A 280 25.23 -28.15 4.17
N ASP A 281 24.86 -26.88 4.33
CA ASP A 281 23.65 -26.47 5.04
C ASP A 281 22.47 -26.54 4.06
N ILE A 282 21.31 -27.01 4.52
CA ILE A 282 20.12 -27.24 3.68
C ILE A 282 18.97 -26.39 4.23
N THR A 283 18.49 -25.47 3.40
CA THR A 283 17.33 -24.64 3.69
C THR A 283 16.09 -25.31 3.12
N GLU A 284 15.40 -26.08 3.98
CA GLU A 284 14.15 -26.75 3.64
C GLU A 284 13.07 -25.74 3.22
N VAL A 285 12.38 -26.04 2.12
CA VAL A 285 11.15 -25.34 1.69
C VAL A 285 9.97 -26.16 2.23
N GLY A 286 9.00 -25.49 2.86
CA GLY A 286 7.89 -26.16 3.55
C GLY A 286 6.92 -26.92 2.63
N LEU A 287 6.84 -26.52 1.36
CA LEU A 287 5.99 -27.16 0.34
C LEU A 287 6.70 -28.32 -0.35
N THR A 288 5.97 -29.40 -0.59
CA THR A 288 6.40 -30.56 -1.39
C THR A 288 5.71 -30.61 -2.75
N GLU A 289 6.19 -31.48 -3.65
CA GLU A 289 5.54 -31.75 -4.95
C GLU A 289 4.09 -32.25 -4.76
N ASP A 290 3.84 -33.13 -3.78
CA ASP A 290 2.50 -33.62 -3.41
C ASP A 290 1.54 -32.49 -2.94
N ASP A 291 2.06 -31.35 -2.46
CA ASP A 291 1.26 -30.19 -2.06
C ASP A 291 0.86 -29.34 -3.26
N ILE A 292 1.76 -29.18 -4.24
CA ILE A 292 1.46 -28.52 -5.51
C ILE A 292 0.46 -29.36 -6.32
N ASP A 293 0.70 -30.67 -6.45
CA ASP A 293 -0.18 -31.60 -7.16
C ASP A 293 -1.56 -31.75 -6.51
N ARG A 294 -1.67 -31.51 -5.19
CA ARG A 294 -2.95 -31.43 -4.49
C ARG A 294 -3.67 -30.12 -4.80
N ALA A 295 -3.00 -28.97 -4.64
CA ALA A 295 -3.59 -27.67 -4.95
C ALA A 295 -3.97 -27.50 -6.43
N MET A 296 -3.22 -28.11 -7.35
CA MET A 296 -3.58 -28.19 -8.77
C MET A 296 -4.95 -28.86 -8.96
N ARG A 297 -5.13 -30.08 -8.47
CA ARG A 297 -6.35 -30.88 -8.68
C ARG A 297 -7.55 -30.41 -7.86
N GLU A 298 -7.33 -29.89 -6.65
CA GLU A 298 -8.40 -29.51 -5.72
C GLU A 298 -8.83 -28.04 -5.88
N VAL A 299 -7.99 -27.18 -6.49
CA VAL A 299 -8.25 -25.73 -6.60
C VAL A 299 -8.04 -25.20 -8.02
N ALA A 300 -6.85 -25.36 -8.61
CA ALA A 300 -6.50 -24.65 -9.85
C ALA A 300 -7.21 -25.21 -11.10
N GLU A 301 -7.30 -26.53 -11.24
CA GLU A 301 -8.02 -27.19 -12.33
C GLU A 301 -9.55 -26.95 -12.25
N PRO A 302 -10.22 -27.12 -11.08
CA PRO A 302 -11.62 -26.73 -10.92
C PRO A 302 -11.88 -25.24 -11.22
N ALA A 303 -11.00 -24.34 -10.76
CA ALA A 303 -11.15 -22.91 -11.01
C ALA A 303 -11.20 -22.55 -12.51
N LEU A 304 -10.50 -23.31 -13.36
CA LEU A 304 -10.45 -23.13 -14.82
C LEU A 304 -11.51 -23.93 -15.60
N ALA A 305 -12.30 -24.78 -14.95
CA ALA A 305 -13.13 -25.80 -15.63
C ALA A 305 -14.19 -25.21 -16.58
N ALA A 306 -14.76 -24.05 -16.25
CA ALA A 306 -15.73 -23.33 -17.08
C ALA A 306 -15.78 -21.84 -16.72
N THR A 307 -16.45 -21.03 -17.53
CA THR A 307 -16.82 -19.64 -17.20
C THR A 307 -17.63 -19.61 -15.89
N LEU A 308 -17.38 -18.62 -15.05
CA LEU A 308 -18.27 -18.27 -13.92
C LEU A 308 -19.13 -17.07 -14.35
N GLU A 309 -20.43 -17.13 -14.07
CA GLU A 309 -21.41 -16.12 -14.47
C GLU A 309 -22.04 -15.41 -13.26
N VAL A 310 -22.22 -14.10 -13.35
CA VAL A 310 -23.03 -13.31 -12.42
C VAL A 310 -24.26 -12.79 -13.16
N ALA A 311 -25.44 -13.24 -12.76
CA ALA A 311 -26.71 -12.87 -13.37
C ALA A 311 -27.22 -11.54 -12.78
N GLY A 312 -27.18 -10.48 -13.60
CA GLY A 312 -27.79 -9.20 -13.27
C GLY A 312 -29.28 -9.16 -13.62
N THR A 313 -29.95 -8.04 -13.30
CA THR A 313 -31.39 -7.93 -13.58
C THR A 313 -31.73 -8.02 -15.08
N GLY A 314 -32.87 -8.67 -15.38
CA GLY A 314 -33.43 -8.78 -16.72
C GLY A 314 -32.78 -9.86 -17.57
N THR A 315 -31.80 -9.48 -18.41
CA THR A 315 -31.02 -10.38 -19.29
C THR A 315 -29.55 -9.97 -19.36
N ALA A 316 -29.05 -9.29 -18.34
CA ALA A 316 -27.64 -8.93 -18.24
C ALA A 316 -26.90 -10.03 -17.47
N THR A 317 -25.75 -10.44 -17.98
CA THR A 317 -24.89 -11.44 -17.34
C THR A 317 -23.45 -10.97 -17.50
N ALA A 318 -22.71 -10.95 -16.40
CA ALA A 318 -21.27 -10.73 -16.42
C ALA A 318 -20.55 -12.08 -16.38
N THR A 319 -19.47 -12.21 -17.13
CA THR A 319 -18.68 -13.44 -17.21
C THR A 319 -17.27 -13.21 -16.70
N LEU A 320 -16.79 -14.13 -15.87
CA LEU A 320 -15.38 -14.37 -15.57
C LEU A 320 -14.95 -15.65 -16.33
N PRO A 321 -14.33 -15.53 -17.52
CA PRO A 321 -13.91 -16.68 -18.31
C PRO A 321 -12.58 -17.27 -17.76
N PRO A 322 -12.25 -18.54 -18.06
CA PRO A 322 -11.06 -19.20 -17.55
C PRO A 322 -9.74 -18.46 -17.78
N GLU A 323 -9.60 -17.73 -18.89
CA GLU A 323 -8.40 -16.93 -19.18
C GLU A 323 -8.16 -15.75 -18.23
N GLN A 324 -9.17 -15.31 -17.48
CA GLN A 324 -9.07 -14.23 -16.49
C GLN A 324 -9.09 -14.73 -15.04
N VAL A 325 -9.22 -16.04 -14.81
CA VAL A 325 -9.19 -16.62 -13.45
C VAL A 325 -7.88 -16.28 -12.73
N GLY A 326 -6.76 -16.23 -13.45
CA GLY A 326 -5.47 -15.81 -12.90
C GLY A 326 -5.34 -14.34 -12.52
N GLU A 327 -6.31 -13.49 -12.86
CA GLU A 327 -6.39 -12.10 -12.38
C GLU A 327 -7.05 -12.01 -11.00
N VAL A 328 -7.92 -12.98 -10.64
CA VAL A 328 -8.71 -12.97 -9.39
C VAL A 328 -8.35 -14.08 -8.41
N LEU A 329 -7.62 -15.11 -8.84
CA LEU A 329 -7.21 -16.25 -8.02
C LEU A 329 -5.69 -16.40 -8.06
N ARG A 330 -5.07 -16.35 -6.88
CA ARG A 330 -3.62 -16.46 -6.71
C ARG A 330 -3.27 -17.43 -5.58
N PHE A 331 -2.07 -17.97 -5.57
CA PHE A 331 -1.59 -18.91 -4.55
C PHE A 331 -0.46 -18.30 -3.72
N GLU A 332 -0.48 -18.52 -2.41
CA GLU A 332 0.55 -18.09 -1.46
C GLU A 332 0.97 -19.27 -0.57
N ALA A 333 2.25 -19.33 -0.20
CA ALA A 333 2.78 -20.34 0.71
C ALA A 333 2.58 -19.92 2.17
N ASP A 334 1.84 -20.72 2.94
CA ASP A 334 1.62 -20.55 4.38
C ASP A 334 2.23 -21.74 5.12
N GLY A 335 3.54 -21.67 5.37
CA GLY A 335 4.33 -22.78 5.92
C GLY A 335 4.33 -23.99 4.97
N PRO A 336 3.73 -25.13 5.36
CA PRO A 336 3.63 -26.33 4.52
C PRO A 336 2.37 -26.39 3.65
N GLU A 337 1.49 -25.38 3.68
CA GLU A 337 0.26 -25.37 2.87
C GLU A 337 0.32 -24.31 1.77
N LEU A 338 -0.06 -24.68 0.54
CA LEU A 338 -0.26 -23.72 -0.54
C LEU A 338 -1.72 -23.25 -0.50
N ARG A 339 -1.94 -22.05 0.04
CA ARG A 339 -3.28 -21.48 0.23
C ARG A 339 -3.65 -20.63 -0.99
N HIS A 340 -4.91 -20.71 -1.40
CA HIS A 340 -5.42 -19.82 -2.43
C HIS A 340 -5.98 -18.53 -1.80
N VAL A 341 -5.87 -17.43 -2.52
CA VAL A 341 -6.43 -16.12 -2.17
C VAL A 341 -7.26 -15.63 -3.34
N PHE A 342 -8.50 -15.23 -3.04
CA PHE A 342 -9.41 -14.59 -3.98
C PHE A 342 -9.29 -13.07 -3.87
N ASP A 343 -9.12 -12.39 -4.99
CA ASP A 343 -9.01 -10.93 -5.09
C ASP A 343 -10.38 -10.36 -5.53
N GLN A 344 -11.13 -9.84 -4.55
CA GLN A 344 -12.44 -9.24 -4.77
C GLN A 344 -12.37 -7.97 -5.62
N ASP A 345 -11.35 -7.12 -5.44
CA ASP A 345 -11.21 -5.88 -6.20
C ASP A 345 -10.97 -6.17 -7.69
N ALA A 346 -10.15 -7.19 -8.00
CA ALA A 346 -9.95 -7.68 -9.37
C ALA A 346 -11.24 -8.26 -9.98
N ALA A 347 -11.99 -9.07 -9.20
CA ALA A 347 -13.27 -9.62 -9.65
C ALA A 347 -14.31 -8.52 -9.94
N ILE A 348 -14.45 -7.52 -9.06
CA ILE A 348 -15.31 -6.35 -9.29
C ILE A 348 -14.87 -5.59 -10.54
N GLY A 349 -13.56 -5.39 -10.73
CA GLY A 349 -12.98 -4.74 -11.91
C GLY A 349 -13.33 -5.41 -13.25
N ILE A 350 -13.48 -6.73 -13.26
CA ILE A 350 -13.89 -7.51 -14.45
C ILE A 350 -15.42 -7.51 -14.62
N LEU A 351 -16.18 -7.67 -13.53
CA LEU A 351 -17.63 -7.93 -13.57
C LEU A 351 -18.48 -6.66 -13.61
N SER A 352 -18.12 -5.61 -12.86
CA SER A 352 -18.89 -4.36 -12.78
C SER A 352 -19.12 -3.68 -14.14
N PRO A 353 -18.14 -3.54 -15.05
CA PRO A 353 -18.36 -2.91 -16.36
C PRO A 353 -19.38 -3.65 -17.23
N GLN A 354 -19.61 -4.94 -16.98
CA GLN A 354 -20.58 -5.76 -17.70
C GLN A 354 -22.00 -5.58 -17.12
N LEU A 355 -22.15 -5.42 -15.81
CA LEU A 355 -23.45 -5.21 -15.13
C LEU A 355 -23.88 -3.74 -15.00
N ALA A 356 -23.02 -2.75 -15.31
CA ALA A 356 -23.31 -1.32 -15.19
C ALA A 356 -24.56 -0.81 -15.96
N SER A 357 -25.18 -1.63 -16.81
CA SER A 357 -26.47 -1.35 -17.47
C SER A 357 -27.70 -1.71 -16.63
N THR A 358 -27.51 -2.46 -15.54
CA THR A 358 -28.53 -2.86 -14.56
C THR A 358 -28.66 -1.88 -13.40
N GLU A 359 -27.59 -1.15 -13.11
CA GLU A 359 -27.52 -0.14 -12.07
C GLU A 359 -28.15 1.18 -12.52
N SER A 360 -28.61 2.00 -11.57
CA SER A 360 -29.21 3.30 -11.87
C SER A 360 -29.03 4.30 -10.74
N SER A 361 -28.73 5.55 -11.08
CA SER A 361 -28.65 6.63 -10.09
C SER A 361 -30.03 7.07 -9.62
N ALA A 362 -30.15 7.30 -8.31
CA ALA A 362 -31.30 7.96 -7.71
C ALA A 362 -31.50 9.37 -8.30
N ARG A 363 -32.73 9.87 -8.25
CA ARG A 363 -33.10 11.20 -8.74
C ARG A 363 -34.04 11.89 -7.77
N ASP A 364 -33.61 13.04 -7.26
CA ASP A 364 -34.42 13.89 -6.38
C ASP A 364 -35.75 14.32 -7.01
N ALA A 365 -36.74 14.50 -6.14
CA ALA A 365 -37.97 15.19 -6.44
C ALA A 365 -37.70 16.68 -6.70
N THR A 366 -38.55 17.32 -7.50
CA THR A 366 -38.48 18.77 -7.74
C THR A 366 -39.87 19.39 -7.74
N VAL A 367 -39.96 20.70 -7.46
CA VAL A 367 -41.21 21.45 -7.63
C VAL A 367 -41.12 22.23 -8.94
N ALA A 368 -42.01 21.93 -9.89
CA ALA A 368 -42.03 22.49 -11.23
C ALA A 368 -43.27 23.39 -11.45
N LEU A 369 -43.19 24.29 -12.43
CA LEU A 369 -44.31 25.15 -12.83
C LEU A 369 -45.08 24.50 -13.99
N GLY A 370 -46.34 24.14 -13.74
CA GLY A 370 -47.30 23.68 -14.74
C GLY A 370 -48.25 24.81 -15.18
N SER A 371 -49.17 24.50 -16.10
CA SER A 371 -50.18 25.45 -16.59
C SER A 371 -51.18 25.89 -15.52
N SER A 372 -51.37 25.09 -14.47
CA SER A 372 -52.25 25.38 -13.32
C SER A 372 -51.53 25.95 -12.09
N GLY A 373 -50.20 26.07 -12.13
CA GLY A 373 -49.38 26.45 -10.96
C GLY A 373 -48.31 25.40 -10.61
N PRO A 374 -47.79 25.41 -9.37
CA PRO A 374 -46.79 24.46 -8.89
C PRO A 374 -47.29 23.01 -8.91
N TYR A 375 -46.39 22.06 -9.17
CA TYR A 375 -46.61 20.63 -8.94
C TYR A 375 -45.30 19.93 -8.59
N VAL A 376 -45.38 18.81 -7.86
CA VAL A 376 -44.22 17.97 -7.54
C VAL A 376 -43.96 17.00 -8.69
N VAL A 377 -42.72 16.98 -9.18
CA VAL A 377 -42.16 15.86 -9.94
C VAL A 377 -41.58 14.90 -8.92
N ALA A 378 -42.12 13.68 -8.87
CA ALA A 378 -41.70 12.67 -7.89
C ALA A 378 -40.23 12.27 -8.05
N ASP A 379 -39.62 11.89 -6.93
CA ASP A 379 -38.30 11.25 -6.92
C ASP A 379 -38.35 9.86 -7.54
N ARG A 380 -37.16 9.31 -7.82
CA ARG A 380 -36.99 7.90 -8.16
C ARG A 380 -35.77 7.36 -7.43
N SER A 381 -35.96 6.26 -6.72
CA SER A 381 -34.87 5.44 -6.22
C SER A 381 -34.00 4.97 -7.38
N GLY A 382 -32.70 4.87 -7.10
CA GLY A 382 -31.74 4.15 -7.90
C GLY A 382 -31.50 2.76 -7.35
N SER A 383 -30.54 2.05 -7.93
CA SER A 383 -30.04 0.79 -7.40
C SER A 383 -28.61 0.56 -7.87
N GLU A 384 -27.78 0.03 -6.97
CA GLU A 384 -26.39 -0.38 -7.21
C GLU A 384 -26.21 -1.82 -6.71
N ILE A 385 -25.20 -2.50 -7.23
CA ILE A 385 -24.89 -3.88 -6.85
C ILE A 385 -24.14 -3.89 -5.52
N ASP A 386 -24.62 -4.68 -4.56
CA ASP A 386 -23.89 -4.99 -3.35
C ASP A 386 -22.83 -6.04 -3.69
N TRP A 387 -21.61 -5.59 -3.98
CA TRP A 387 -20.50 -6.46 -4.34
C TRP A 387 -19.94 -7.25 -3.14
N GLU A 388 -20.21 -6.84 -1.90
CA GLU A 388 -19.83 -7.62 -0.71
C GLU A 388 -20.76 -8.83 -0.57
N ALA A 389 -22.07 -8.63 -0.71
CA ALA A 389 -23.07 -9.71 -0.72
C ALA A 389 -22.98 -10.59 -1.98
N THR A 390 -22.83 -10.01 -3.18
CA THR A 390 -22.75 -10.74 -4.46
C THR A 390 -21.52 -11.66 -4.53
N LEU A 391 -20.44 -11.32 -3.82
CA LEU A 391 -19.21 -12.11 -3.75
C LEU A 391 -19.12 -12.98 -2.47
N GLU A 392 -20.18 -13.09 -1.66
CA GLU A 392 -20.23 -14.02 -0.53
C GLU A 392 -20.24 -15.47 -1.04
N GLY A 393 -19.24 -16.27 -0.65
CA GLY A 393 -19.08 -17.66 -1.12
C GLY A 393 -18.62 -17.81 -2.58
N PHE A 394 -18.16 -16.73 -3.22
CA PHE A 394 -17.70 -16.76 -4.63
C PHE A 394 -16.46 -17.64 -4.82
N SER A 395 -15.59 -17.72 -3.81
CA SER A 395 -14.47 -18.68 -3.74
C SER A 395 -14.97 -20.12 -3.90
N GLU A 396 -15.95 -20.54 -3.12
CA GLU A 396 -16.57 -21.87 -3.15
C GLU A 396 -17.43 -22.13 -4.40
N LEU A 397 -17.80 -21.08 -5.14
CA LEU A 397 -18.40 -21.17 -6.47
C LEU A 397 -17.34 -21.40 -7.56
N MET A 398 -16.19 -20.71 -7.48
CA MET A 398 -15.06 -20.90 -8.39
C MET A 398 -14.50 -22.32 -8.35
N LEU A 399 -14.50 -22.99 -7.20
CA LEU A 399 -13.97 -24.36 -7.08
C LEU A 399 -14.93 -25.45 -7.62
N ARG A 400 -16.07 -25.06 -8.22
CA ARG A 400 -17.00 -26.01 -8.86
C ARG A 400 -16.71 -26.16 -10.35
N THR A 401 -16.90 -27.36 -10.87
CA THR A 401 -16.82 -27.66 -12.30
C THR A 401 -18.13 -27.43 -13.06
N GLU A 402 -19.26 -27.36 -12.33
CA GLU A 402 -20.63 -27.21 -12.85
C GLU A 402 -21.39 -26.21 -11.95
N ASP A 403 -22.55 -25.69 -12.41
CA ASP A 403 -23.40 -24.74 -11.68
C ASP A 403 -22.66 -23.51 -11.10
N ARG A 404 -21.81 -22.88 -11.93
CA ARG A 404 -20.98 -21.71 -11.61
C ARG A 404 -21.70 -20.37 -11.87
N THR A 405 -22.93 -20.24 -11.37
CA THR A 405 -23.73 -19.01 -11.52
C THR A 405 -24.18 -18.50 -10.16
N VAL A 406 -24.14 -17.18 -9.96
CA VAL A 406 -24.74 -16.48 -8.80
C VAL A 406 -25.57 -15.30 -9.31
N ASP A 407 -26.65 -14.98 -8.63
CA ASP A 407 -27.44 -13.76 -8.89
C ASP A 407 -26.73 -12.56 -8.26
N ALA A 408 -26.71 -11.41 -8.93
CA ALA A 408 -26.25 -10.16 -8.34
C ALA A 408 -27.26 -9.66 -7.29
N GLU A 409 -26.77 -9.36 -6.09
CA GLU A 409 -27.57 -8.72 -5.04
C GLU A 409 -27.55 -7.19 -5.21
N TYR A 410 -28.69 -6.55 -4.96
CA TYR A 410 -28.90 -5.13 -5.26
C TYR A 410 -29.43 -4.38 -4.04
N VAL A 411 -28.84 -3.22 -3.75
CA VAL A 411 -29.35 -2.27 -2.75
C VAL A 411 -30.10 -1.12 -3.42
N GLU A 412 -31.10 -0.58 -2.71
CA GLU A 412 -31.91 0.56 -3.17
C GLU A 412 -31.25 1.87 -2.76
N ILE A 413 -30.86 2.69 -3.75
CA ILE A 413 -30.37 4.06 -3.49
C ILE A 413 -31.58 4.99 -3.39
N THR A 414 -31.98 5.38 -2.18
CA THR A 414 -33.01 6.41 -2.00
C THR A 414 -32.49 7.80 -2.38
N ALA A 415 -33.31 8.63 -3.01
CA ALA A 415 -32.96 10.03 -3.32
C ALA A 415 -32.70 10.88 -2.05
N GLU A 416 -31.81 11.88 -2.14
CA GLU A 416 -31.48 12.78 -1.02
C GLU A 416 -32.65 13.71 -0.67
N PHE A 417 -33.45 14.09 -1.67
CA PHE A 417 -34.63 14.93 -1.52
C PHE A 417 -35.83 14.28 -2.21
N ARG A 418 -36.74 13.68 -1.42
CA ARG A 418 -37.80 12.81 -1.95
C ARG A 418 -39.12 13.56 -2.14
N THR A 419 -40.10 12.89 -2.73
CA THR A 419 -41.44 13.42 -3.02
C THR A 419 -42.10 14.02 -1.78
N ALA A 420 -42.05 13.32 -0.64
CA ALA A 420 -42.60 13.81 0.62
C ALA A 420 -41.91 15.09 1.13
N ASP A 421 -40.61 15.25 0.84
CA ASP A 421 -39.83 16.42 1.26
C ASP A 421 -40.12 17.62 0.33
N ALA A 422 -40.42 17.37 -0.95
CA ALA A 422 -40.92 18.35 -1.91
C ALA A 422 -42.37 18.79 -1.60
N GLU A 423 -43.25 17.85 -1.21
CA GLU A 423 -44.62 18.13 -0.76
C GLU A 423 -44.63 18.95 0.54
N ALA A 424 -43.74 18.63 1.49
CA ALA A 424 -43.57 19.35 2.75
C ALA A 424 -43.15 20.82 2.58
N LEU A 425 -42.66 21.24 1.39
CA LEU A 425 -42.44 22.66 1.09
C LEU A 425 -43.74 23.47 1.05
N GLY A 426 -44.92 22.85 0.90
CA GLY A 426 -46.22 23.55 1.02
C GLY A 426 -46.45 24.67 0.00
N ILE A 427 -45.95 24.51 -1.23
CA ILE A 427 -46.01 25.53 -2.28
C ILE A 427 -47.33 25.39 -3.06
N ASN A 428 -48.39 26.06 -2.60
CA ASN A 428 -49.76 25.81 -3.04
C ASN A 428 -50.51 27.06 -3.58
N GLU A 429 -50.13 28.27 -3.17
CA GLU A 429 -50.84 29.51 -3.54
C GLU A 429 -49.88 30.66 -3.89
N VAL A 430 -50.40 31.73 -4.50
CA VAL A 430 -49.63 32.95 -4.80
C VAL A 430 -49.57 33.84 -3.57
N VAL A 431 -48.42 33.88 -2.90
CA VAL A 431 -48.25 34.68 -1.67
C VAL A 431 -47.96 36.15 -1.95
N ALA A 432 -47.36 36.46 -3.12
CA ALA A 432 -47.18 37.81 -3.64
C ALA A 432 -46.90 37.84 -5.16
N GLU A 433 -47.13 38.98 -5.80
CA GLU A 433 -46.75 39.27 -7.18
C GLU A 433 -46.31 40.74 -7.29
N PHE A 434 -45.35 41.02 -8.17
CA PHE A 434 -45.01 42.38 -8.55
C PHE A 434 -44.60 42.48 -10.03
N THR A 435 -44.95 43.59 -10.67
CA THR A 435 -44.65 43.87 -12.08
C THR A 435 -43.98 45.23 -12.22
N THR A 436 -42.96 45.33 -13.07
CA THR A 436 -42.46 46.62 -13.56
C THR A 436 -42.54 46.66 -15.09
N GLY A 437 -42.56 47.86 -15.67
CA GLY A 437 -42.55 48.01 -17.13
C GLY A 437 -41.82 49.27 -17.59
N GLY A 438 -41.92 49.58 -18.88
CA GLY A 438 -41.32 50.78 -19.47
C GLY A 438 -39.79 50.69 -19.59
N PHE A 439 -39.27 49.51 -19.93
CA PHE A 439 -37.87 49.34 -20.35
C PHE A 439 -37.70 49.57 -21.87
N ALA A 440 -36.48 49.92 -22.29
CA ALA A 440 -36.10 49.97 -23.71
C ALA A 440 -36.01 48.56 -24.30
N THR A 441 -36.06 48.44 -25.64
CA THR A 441 -36.06 47.17 -26.38
C THR A 441 -34.88 46.28 -25.99
N GLU A 442 -33.71 46.89 -25.90
CA GLU A 442 -32.40 46.31 -25.65
C GLU A 442 -32.31 45.82 -24.19
N SER A 443 -32.64 46.70 -23.24
CA SER A 443 -32.81 46.35 -21.83
C SER A 443 -33.78 45.18 -21.65
N GLY A 444 -34.87 45.14 -22.44
CA GLY A 444 -35.87 44.09 -22.43
C GLY A 444 -35.31 42.70 -22.76
N VAL A 445 -34.28 42.61 -23.61
CA VAL A 445 -33.59 41.32 -23.89
C VAL A 445 -32.93 40.80 -22.62
N ASN A 446 -32.14 41.65 -21.96
CA ASN A 446 -31.41 41.32 -20.73
C ASN A 446 -32.36 41.02 -19.56
N ILE A 447 -33.44 41.80 -19.42
CA ILE A 447 -34.49 41.62 -18.41
C ILE A 447 -35.23 40.29 -18.60
N ARG A 448 -35.64 39.96 -19.83
CA ARG A 448 -36.27 38.65 -20.13
C ARG A 448 -35.28 37.50 -19.93
N ARG A 449 -33.98 37.69 -20.21
CA ARG A 449 -32.96 36.65 -19.99
C ARG A 449 -32.78 36.33 -18.51
N ALA A 450 -32.69 37.34 -17.64
CA ALA A 450 -32.65 37.14 -16.19
C ALA A 450 -33.95 36.51 -15.67
N ALA A 451 -35.11 36.95 -16.17
CA ALA A 451 -36.41 36.36 -15.80
C ALA A 451 -36.55 34.89 -16.23
N GLN A 452 -36.01 34.50 -17.39
CA GLN A 452 -35.96 33.11 -17.84
C GLN A 452 -35.05 32.24 -16.97
N GLN A 453 -33.90 32.77 -16.53
CA GLN A 453 -32.98 32.02 -15.66
C GLN A 453 -33.60 31.76 -14.29
N VAL A 454 -34.24 32.76 -13.67
CA VAL A 454 -34.80 32.65 -12.31
C VAL A 454 -36.16 31.93 -12.26
N ASN A 455 -36.84 31.75 -13.40
CA ASN A 455 -38.16 31.12 -13.43
C ASN A 455 -38.09 29.61 -13.10
N GLY A 456 -38.69 29.23 -11.98
CA GLY A 456 -38.64 27.88 -11.43
C GLY A 456 -37.70 27.74 -10.22
N ALA A 457 -37.05 28.82 -9.78
CA ALA A 457 -36.19 28.78 -8.59
C ALA A 457 -37.00 28.46 -7.32
N VAL A 458 -36.59 27.43 -6.58
CA VAL A 458 -37.12 27.11 -5.24
C VAL A 458 -36.20 27.74 -4.19
N VAL A 459 -36.80 28.31 -3.15
CA VAL A 459 -36.11 28.81 -1.94
C VAL A 459 -36.66 28.04 -0.74
N LYS A 460 -35.87 27.12 -0.21
CA LYS A 460 -36.23 26.23 0.91
C LYS A 460 -36.39 27.03 2.22
N PRO A 461 -37.02 26.45 3.27
CA PRO A 461 -37.09 27.06 4.60
C PRO A 461 -35.72 27.52 5.11
N SER A 462 -35.64 28.74 5.65
CA SER A 462 -34.40 29.40 6.10
C SER A 462 -33.32 29.66 5.04
N GLU A 463 -33.52 29.32 3.77
CA GLU A 463 -32.56 29.55 2.69
C GLU A 463 -32.49 31.03 2.28
N THR A 464 -31.29 31.50 1.93
CA THR A 464 -31.06 32.84 1.37
C THR A 464 -30.86 32.75 -0.13
N PHE A 465 -31.82 33.25 -0.91
CA PHE A 465 -31.67 33.43 -2.34
C PHE A 465 -30.67 34.56 -2.65
N SER A 466 -29.93 34.42 -3.75
CA SER A 466 -28.98 35.41 -4.27
C SER A 466 -29.17 35.53 -5.78
N LEU A 467 -29.51 36.73 -6.28
CA LEU A 467 -29.76 36.94 -7.70
C LEU A 467 -28.49 36.70 -8.53
N ASN A 468 -27.35 37.28 -8.13
CA ASN A 468 -26.06 37.06 -8.77
C ASN A 468 -25.62 35.59 -8.70
N GLY A 469 -25.80 34.93 -7.55
CA GLY A 469 -25.46 33.52 -7.36
C GLY A 469 -26.31 32.59 -8.23
N TYR A 470 -27.59 32.91 -8.43
CA TYR A 470 -28.51 32.09 -9.22
C TYR A 470 -28.40 32.34 -10.73
N THR A 471 -28.18 33.59 -11.19
CA THR A 471 -28.02 33.88 -12.63
C THR A 471 -26.64 33.54 -13.17
N GLY A 472 -25.61 33.53 -12.32
CA GLY A 472 -24.22 33.42 -12.73
C GLY A 472 -23.76 34.59 -13.61
N PRO A 473 -22.72 34.39 -14.44
CA PRO A 473 -22.15 35.44 -15.27
C PRO A 473 -23.09 35.95 -16.38
N ARG A 474 -23.16 37.26 -16.58
CA ARG A 474 -24.08 37.91 -17.52
C ARG A 474 -23.39 38.51 -18.75
N GLY A 475 -22.52 37.71 -19.37
CA GLY A 475 -21.83 38.06 -20.61
C GLY A 475 -22.64 37.75 -21.88
N THR A 476 -22.07 38.12 -23.03
CA THR A 476 -22.63 37.82 -24.36
C THR A 476 -22.75 36.32 -24.62
N ALA A 477 -21.83 35.51 -24.10
CA ALA A 477 -21.90 34.05 -24.16
C ALA A 477 -23.16 33.47 -23.48
N GLN A 478 -23.69 34.15 -22.47
CA GLN A 478 -24.92 33.77 -21.78
C GLN A 478 -26.19 34.37 -22.42
N GLY A 479 -26.05 35.15 -23.49
CA GLY A 479 -27.15 35.76 -24.25
C GLY A 479 -27.52 37.20 -23.82
N TYR A 480 -26.65 37.87 -23.06
CA TYR A 480 -26.83 39.28 -22.71
C TYR A 480 -26.25 40.21 -23.78
N ILE A 481 -26.87 41.38 -23.96
CA ILE A 481 -26.44 42.42 -24.90
C ILE A 481 -26.11 43.73 -24.17
N GLU A 482 -25.49 44.65 -24.89
CA GLU A 482 -25.25 46.01 -24.40
C GLU A 482 -26.57 46.79 -24.23
N SER A 483 -26.65 47.60 -23.18
CA SER A 483 -27.82 48.40 -22.82
C SER A 483 -27.43 49.46 -21.78
N GLY A 484 -28.27 50.49 -21.62
CA GLY A 484 -28.17 51.50 -20.57
C GLY A 484 -27.95 50.97 -19.14
N ILE A 485 -26.99 51.58 -18.46
CA ILE A 485 -26.65 51.45 -17.03
C ILE A 485 -26.47 52.84 -16.39
N ILE A 486 -26.21 52.87 -15.08
CA ILE A 486 -25.73 54.04 -14.37
C ILE A 486 -24.29 53.77 -13.94
N LEU A 487 -23.35 54.60 -14.37
CA LEU A 487 -21.93 54.50 -14.03
C LEU A 487 -21.47 55.84 -13.45
N ASN A 488 -20.87 55.83 -12.25
CA ASN A 488 -20.38 57.03 -11.57
C ASN A 488 -21.41 58.18 -11.51
N GLY A 489 -22.69 57.84 -11.23
CA GLY A 489 -23.79 58.81 -11.09
C GLY A 489 -24.35 59.39 -12.40
N ARG A 490 -23.91 58.93 -13.57
CA ARG A 490 -24.42 59.37 -14.89
C ARG A 490 -24.86 58.19 -15.77
N PRO A 491 -25.65 58.43 -16.84
CA PRO A 491 -25.92 57.40 -17.84
C PRO A 491 -24.64 56.89 -18.51
N SER A 492 -24.63 55.60 -18.84
CA SER A 492 -23.59 54.90 -19.63
C SER A 492 -24.20 53.61 -20.19
N GLU A 493 -23.43 52.78 -20.91
CA GLU A 493 -23.88 51.47 -21.40
C GLU A 493 -22.89 50.37 -20.99
N ALA A 494 -23.40 49.14 -20.88
CA ALA A 494 -22.62 47.92 -20.69
C ALA A 494 -23.43 46.67 -21.07
N ILE A 495 -22.74 45.55 -21.30
CA ILE A 495 -23.35 44.23 -21.42
C ILE A 495 -24.12 43.89 -20.14
N GLY A 496 -25.35 43.40 -20.27
CA GLY A 496 -26.23 43.13 -19.12
C GLY A 496 -26.93 44.37 -18.56
N GLY A 497 -26.85 45.52 -19.23
CA GLY A 497 -27.59 46.72 -18.84
C GLY A 497 -29.10 46.49 -18.75
N GLY A 498 -29.75 47.23 -17.85
CA GLY A 498 -31.20 47.09 -17.57
C GLY A 498 -31.60 45.96 -16.61
N VAL A 499 -30.74 44.99 -16.28
CA VAL A 499 -31.11 43.86 -15.38
C VAL A 499 -31.53 44.31 -13.98
N SER A 500 -31.09 45.49 -13.50
CA SER A 500 -31.61 46.10 -12.28
C SER A 500 -33.14 46.28 -12.25
N GLN A 501 -33.82 46.32 -13.41
CA GLN A 501 -35.28 46.30 -13.44
C GLN A 501 -35.86 44.95 -13.04
N PHE A 502 -35.23 43.85 -13.47
CA PHE A 502 -35.59 42.52 -12.96
C PHE A 502 -35.29 42.41 -11.46
N ALA A 503 -34.11 42.88 -11.03
CA ALA A 503 -33.72 42.92 -9.61
C ALA A 503 -34.72 43.70 -8.74
N THR A 504 -35.14 44.88 -9.19
CA THR A 504 -36.20 45.70 -8.56
C THR A 504 -37.54 44.97 -8.50
N THR A 505 -37.91 44.23 -9.55
CA THR A 505 -39.17 43.46 -9.61
C THR A 505 -39.14 42.30 -8.62
N LEU A 506 -38.03 41.55 -8.60
CA LEU A 506 -37.77 40.45 -7.68
C LEU A 506 -37.76 40.92 -6.22
N TYR A 507 -37.06 42.02 -5.92
CA TYR A 507 -37.02 42.64 -4.59
C TYR A 507 -38.41 43.08 -4.11
N ASN A 508 -39.24 43.68 -4.98
CA ASN A 508 -40.61 44.02 -4.62
C ASN A 508 -41.47 42.76 -4.37
N ALA A 509 -41.32 41.72 -5.18
CA ALA A 509 -42.04 40.47 -5.00
C ALA A 509 -41.65 39.75 -3.69
N SER A 510 -40.35 39.70 -3.34
CA SER A 510 -39.88 39.12 -2.07
C SER A 510 -40.29 39.98 -0.85
N TYR A 511 -40.23 41.32 -0.97
CA TYR A 511 -40.74 42.27 0.03
C TYR A 511 -42.21 41.99 0.33
N PHE A 512 -43.09 41.83 -0.68
CA PHE A 512 -44.51 41.58 -0.46
C PHE A 512 -44.83 40.13 -0.05
N ALA A 513 -43.98 39.16 -0.42
CA ALA A 513 -44.09 37.76 0.04
C ALA A 513 -43.74 37.57 1.52
N GLY A 514 -43.24 38.60 2.20
CA GLY A 514 -42.86 38.52 3.62
C GLY A 514 -41.43 38.04 3.87
N MET A 515 -40.58 37.97 2.85
CA MET A 515 -39.18 37.55 3.00
C MET A 515 -38.38 38.50 3.89
N ASP A 516 -37.29 38.02 4.47
CA ASP A 516 -36.27 38.86 5.10
C ASP A 516 -35.39 39.50 4.02
N ASP A 517 -35.20 40.81 4.11
CA ASP A 517 -34.27 41.58 3.28
C ASP A 517 -32.84 41.39 3.82
N VAL A 518 -31.96 40.78 3.01
CA VAL A 518 -30.58 40.43 3.42
C VAL A 518 -29.56 41.36 2.76
N GLU A 519 -29.75 41.66 1.47
CA GLU A 519 -28.91 42.60 0.72
C GLU A 519 -29.72 43.19 -0.44
N HIS A 520 -29.80 44.51 -0.53
CA HIS A 520 -30.12 45.25 -1.74
C HIS A 520 -29.58 46.69 -1.63
N GLN A 521 -29.47 47.39 -2.75
CA GLN A 521 -29.04 48.79 -2.80
C GLN A 521 -29.77 49.55 -3.91
N GLU A 522 -30.35 50.70 -3.60
CA GLU A 522 -30.94 51.60 -4.59
C GLU A 522 -29.95 52.15 -5.62
N HIS A 523 -30.47 52.64 -6.74
CA HIS A 523 -29.68 53.42 -7.68
C HIS A 523 -29.35 54.80 -7.08
N SER A 524 -28.19 55.38 -7.44
CA SER A 524 -27.74 56.66 -6.87
C SER A 524 -28.69 57.83 -7.13
N TYR A 525 -29.44 57.81 -8.24
CA TYR A 525 -30.52 58.75 -8.54
C TYR A 525 -31.81 58.00 -8.87
N TYR A 526 -32.95 58.64 -8.58
CA TYR A 526 -34.27 58.02 -8.71
C TYR A 526 -34.66 57.73 -10.16
N ILE A 527 -35.14 56.52 -10.42
CA ILE A 527 -35.64 56.08 -11.73
C ILE A 527 -37.19 56.09 -11.73
N PRO A 528 -37.86 56.95 -12.53
CA PRO A 528 -39.33 57.17 -12.45
C PRO A 528 -40.25 55.97 -12.64
N ARG A 529 -39.78 54.87 -13.25
CA ARG A 529 -40.57 53.64 -13.44
C ARG A 529 -40.58 52.70 -12.24
N TYR A 530 -39.90 53.06 -11.14
CA TYR A 530 -39.84 52.28 -9.91
C TYR A 530 -40.55 52.98 -8.73
N PRO A 531 -41.01 52.24 -7.70
CA PRO A 531 -41.46 52.82 -6.45
C PRO A 531 -40.32 53.57 -5.74
N ALA A 532 -40.55 54.83 -5.36
CA ALA A 532 -39.54 55.62 -4.66
C ALA A 532 -39.26 55.04 -3.26
N GLY A 533 -38.01 54.71 -2.99
CA GLY A 533 -37.57 54.10 -1.72
C GLY A 533 -37.83 52.60 -1.59
N ARG A 534 -38.18 51.91 -2.70
CA ARG A 534 -38.36 50.45 -2.72
C ARG A 534 -38.01 49.88 -4.10
N GLU A 535 -36.73 49.91 -4.41
CA GLU A 535 -36.13 49.45 -5.67
C GLU A 535 -34.71 48.92 -5.42
N ALA A 536 -34.13 48.22 -6.41
CA ALA A 536 -32.82 47.60 -6.27
C ALA A 536 -31.99 47.64 -7.56
N THR A 537 -30.72 48.00 -7.41
CA THR A 537 -29.62 47.80 -8.35
C THR A 537 -29.12 46.35 -8.27
N VAL A 538 -28.54 45.84 -9.36
CA VAL A 538 -27.69 44.64 -9.32
C VAL A 538 -26.45 44.86 -10.18
N TRP A 539 -25.28 44.43 -9.69
CA TRP A 539 -24.01 44.45 -10.42
C TRP A 539 -23.17 43.22 -10.07
N GLU A 540 -22.62 42.57 -11.08
CA GLU A 540 -21.90 41.31 -10.92
C GLU A 540 -20.64 41.47 -10.06
N GLY A 541 -20.53 40.66 -9.00
CA GLY A 541 -19.41 40.72 -8.06
C GLY A 541 -19.36 41.95 -7.16
N ALA A 542 -20.37 42.83 -7.15
CA ALA A 542 -20.35 44.04 -6.30
C ALA A 542 -21.68 44.39 -5.60
N ILE A 543 -22.84 44.19 -6.24
CA ILE A 543 -24.16 44.54 -5.68
C ILE A 543 -25.14 43.42 -6.01
N ASP A 544 -25.77 42.82 -5.01
CA ASP A 544 -26.74 41.75 -5.21
C ASP A 544 -28.16 42.12 -4.72
N VAL A 545 -29.13 41.29 -5.09
CA VAL A 545 -30.42 41.19 -4.39
C VAL A 545 -30.47 39.84 -3.70
N LYS A 546 -30.39 39.87 -2.36
CA LYS A 546 -30.48 38.70 -1.48
C LYS A 546 -31.64 38.83 -0.53
N PHE A 547 -32.40 37.76 -0.38
CA PHE A 547 -33.47 37.66 0.60
C PHE A 547 -33.53 36.26 1.19
N ARG A 548 -33.86 36.15 2.47
CA ARG A 548 -34.03 34.87 3.16
C ARG A 548 -35.50 34.53 3.29
N ASN A 549 -35.84 33.26 3.11
CA ASN A 549 -37.15 32.72 3.44
C ASN A 549 -37.26 32.47 4.96
N PRO A 550 -38.06 33.24 5.73
CA PRO A 550 -38.17 33.09 7.18
C PRO A 550 -39.17 32.01 7.60
N PHE A 551 -39.85 31.34 6.65
CA PHE A 551 -40.95 30.42 6.94
C PHE A 551 -40.51 28.95 6.96
N GLY A 552 -41.33 28.11 7.59
CA GLY A 552 -41.17 26.65 7.58
C GLY A 552 -41.60 25.97 6.26
N THR A 553 -42.11 26.75 5.30
CA THR A 553 -42.54 26.33 3.96
C THR A 553 -41.62 26.93 2.91
N GLY A 554 -41.45 26.26 1.77
CA GLY A 554 -40.67 26.78 0.64
C GLY A 554 -41.38 27.92 -0.11
N ILE A 555 -40.63 28.59 -0.98
CA ILE A 555 -41.12 29.53 -1.99
C ILE A 555 -40.68 29.06 -3.37
N LEU A 556 -41.54 29.21 -4.39
CA LEU A 556 -41.20 28.99 -5.80
C LEU A 556 -41.37 30.29 -6.58
N ILE A 557 -40.29 30.74 -7.23
CA ILE A 557 -40.25 31.97 -8.00
C ILE A 557 -40.68 31.69 -9.44
N GLN A 558 -41.84 32.21 -9.83
CA GLN A 558 -42.27 32.27 -11.22
C GLN A 558 -41.95 33.66 -11.78
N SER A 559 -41.24 33.72 -12.91
CA SER A 559 -40.85 35.00 -13.54
C SER A 559 -41.01 34.98 -15.05
N PHE A 560 -41.67 35.99 -15.58
CA PHE A 560 -42.02 36.09 -16.99
C PHE A 560 -42.06 37.56 -17.42
N GLY A 561 -41.86 37.84 -18.71
CA GLY A 561 -41.89 39.20 -19.24
C GLY A 561 -42.13 39.25 -20.73
N ASP A 562 -42.80 40.32 -21.16
CA ASP A 562 -43.19 40.59 -22.54
C ASP A 562 -42.22 41.61 -23.20
N SER A 563 -42.67 42.29 -24.26
CA SER A 563 -41.92 43.35 -24.95
C SER A 563 -41.65 44.61 -24.11
N SER A 564 -42.39 44.81 -23.01
CA SER A 564 -42.48 46.08 -22.28
C SER A 564 -42.63 45.95 -20.75
N SER A 565 -43.03 44.77 -20.24
CA SER A 565 -43.15 44.48 -18.80
C SER A 565 -42.42 43.22 -18.37
N VAL A 566 -42.14 43.12 -17.06
CA VAL A 566 -41.63 41.91 -16.40
C VAL A 566 -42.31 41.75 -15.04
N THR A 567 -42.72 40.52 -14.74
CA THR A 567 -43.46 40.13 -13.54
C THR A 567 -42.68 39.05 -12.79
N VAL A 568 -42.64 39.17 -11.46
CA VAL A 568 -42.18 38.12 -10.55
C VAL A 568 -43.32 37.78 -9.59
N ARG A 569 -43.64 36.50 -9.51
CA ARG A 569 -44.70 35.91 -8.69
C ARG A 569 -44.10 34.88 -7.75
N MET A 570 -44.35 35.06 -6.46
CA MET A 570 -43.91 34.14 -5.41
C MET A 570 -45.06 33.19 -5.09
N TRP A 571 -44.85 31.89 -5.29
CA TRP A 571 -45.73 30.83 -4.81
C TRP A 571 -45.22 30.28 -3.47
N GLY A 572 -46.11 29.85 -2.58
CA GLY A 572 -45.80 29.36 -1.23
C GLY A 572 -47.05 28.95 -0.47
N THR A 573 -47.05 29.11 0.86
CA THR A 573 -48.24 29.11 1.74
C THR A 573 -48.38 30.51 2.38
N LYS A 574 -49.60 31.06 2.47
CA LYS A 574 -49.82 32.44 2.94
C LYS A 574 -49.75 32.58 4.47
N THR A 575 -48.56 32.94 4.96
CA THR A 575 -48.29 33.22 6.38
C THR A 575 -48.53 34.67 6.79
N VAL A 576 -48.21 35.65 5.91
CA VAL A 576 -48.25 37.08 6.24
C VAL A 576 -48.85 37.97 5.15
N ASN A 577 -49.41 39.10 5.59
CA ASN A 577 -49.84 40.21 4.75
C ASN A 577 -48.90 41.41 4.93
N VAL A 578 -48.27 41.86 3.85
CA VAL A 578 -47.31 42.99 3.87
C VAL A 578 -47.93 44.22 3.21
N GLN A 579 -47.85 45.36 3.90
CA GLN A 579 -48.23 46.67 3.38
C GLN A 579 -47.01 47.57 3.28
N SER A 580 -46.89 48.31 2.18
CA SER A 580 -46.01 49.48 2.04
C SER A 580 -46.80 50.75 2.33
N ILE A 581 -46.16 51.70 3.04
CA ILE A 581 -46.66 53.07 3.23
C ILE A 581 -45.53 54.03 2.84
N ASN A 582 -45.66 54.75 1.72
CA ASN A 582 -44.68 55.72 1.27
C ASN A 582 -44.81 57.04 2.07
N GLY A 583 -43.68 57.58 2.54
CA GLY A 583 -43.61 58.82 3.33
C GLY A 583 -43.59 60.12 2.52
N GLY A 584 -43.82 60.07 1.20
CA GLY A 584 -43.68 61.21 0.31
C GLY A 584 -42.22 61.49 -0.08
N ARG A 585 -41.96 62.69 -0.61
CA ARG A 585 -40.65 63.15 -1.08
C ARG A 585 -40.35 64.55 -0.52
N TRP A 586 -39.14 64.74 0.01
CA TRP A 586 -38.71 65.99 0.64
C TRP A 586 -37.20 66.22 0.43
N ALA A 587 -36.65 67.31 0.97
CA ALA A 587 -35.22 67.66 0.88
C ALA A 587 -34.67 67.59 -0.57
N TYR A 588 -35.38 68.20 -1.51
CA TYR A 588 -35.03 68.21 -2.92
C TYR A 588 -33.69 68.88 -3.19
N THR A 589 -32.92 68.31 -4.12
CA THR A 589 -31.61 68.82 -4.55
C THR A 589 -31.58 69.03 -6.06
N SER A 590 -31.05 70.17 -6.50
CA SER A 590 -30.92 70.50 -7.94
C SER A 590 -29.76 69.76 -8.60
N PRO A 591 -29.88 69.38 -9.89
CA PRO A 591 -28.80 68.75 -10.62
C PRO A 591 -27.65 69.71 -10.94
N SER A 592 -26.43 69.19 -10.88
CA SER A 592 -25.23 69.83 -11.40
C SER A 592 -25.14 69.64 -12.92
N ARG A 593 -24.41 70.54 -13.60
CA ARG A 593 -24.04 70.35 -15.01
C ARG A 593 -22.63 69.77 -15.08
N ILE A 594 -22.43 68.75 -15.91
CA ILE A 594 -21.13 68.25 -16.31
C ILE A 594 -21.00 68.29 -17.83
N THR A 595 -19.84 68.74 -18.30
CA THR A 595 -19.46 68.66 -19.72
C THR A 595 -18.51 67.49 -19.88
N LEU A 596 -18.71 66.69 -20.92
CA LEU A 596 -17.84 65.59 -21.34
C LEU A 596 -17.50 65.79 -22.83
N PRO A 597 -16.32 65.34 -23.30
CA PRO A 597 -15.98 65.42 -24.72
C PRO A 597 -17.02 64.71 -25.60
N GLU A 598 -17.38 65.31 -26.73
CA GLU A 598 -18.17 64.64 -27.77
C GLU A 598 -17.53 63.29 -28.20
N GLY A 599 -18.35 62.25 -28.29
CA GLY A 599 -17.92 60.90 -28.68
C GLY A 599 -18.85 59.81 -28.14
N PRO A 600 -18.59 58.53 -28.48
CA PRO A 600 -19.49 57.40 -28.17
C PRO A 600 -19.66 57.11 -26.67
N ASN A 601 -18.79 57.66 -25.82
CA ASN A 601 -18.86 57.52 -24.36
C ASN A 601 -19.61 58.68 -23.67
N CYS A 602 -20.15 59.64 -24.42
CA CYS A 602 -20.94 60.75 -23.88
C CYS A 602 -22.44 60.51 -24.08
N PHE A 603 -23.14 60.26 -22.98
CA PHE A 603 -24.58 60.02 -22.95
C PHE A 603 -25.29 61.26 -22.40
N PRO A 604 -25.89 62.11 -23.25
CA PRO A 604 -26.46 63.38 -22.84
C PRO A 604 -27.68 63.21 -21.93
N SER A 605 -27.91 64.17 -21.04
CA SER A 605 -28.94 64.12 -20.00
C SER A 605 -29.47 65.51 -19.70
N SER A 606 -30.79 65.66 -19.62
CA SER A 606 -31.45 66.89 -19.13
C SER A 606 -31.30 67.09 -17.61
N GLY A 607 -30.82 66.07 -16.90
CA GLY A 607 -30.80 65.98 -15.45
C GLY A 607 -32.19 65.84 -14.82
N SER A 608 -32.21 65.56 -13.51
CA SER A 608 -33.42 65.48 -12.70
C SER A 608 -33.12 65.83 -11.23
N GLN A 609 -34.12 66.27 -10.49
CA GLN A 609 -33.96 66.58 -9.06
C GLN A 609 -33.81 65.30 -8.22
N GLY A 610 -32.83 65.33 -7.32
CA GLY A 610 -32.69 64.39 -6.22
C GLY A 610 -33.65 64.75 -5.09
N PHE A 611 -33.91 63.81 -4.19
CA PHE A 611 -34.79 63.97 -3.04
C PHE A 611 -34.59 62.85 -2.01
N THR A 612 -35.01 63.10 -0.78
CA THR A 612 -35.16 62.07 0.25
C THR A 612 -36.61 61.57 0.26
N THR A 613 -36.80 60.27 0.48
CA THR A 613 -38.11 59.61 0.63
C THR A 613 -38.02 58.53 1.72
N SER A 614 -39.14 57.94 2.11
CA SER A 614 -39.16 56.73 2.92
C SER A 614 -40.26 55.76 2.49
N ASP A 615 -40.02 54.49 2.76
CA ASP A 615 -41.01 53.41 2.70
C ASP A 615 -41.13 52.80 4.11
N THR A 616 -42.36 52.58 4.57
CA THR A 616 -42.64 51.86 5.82
C THR A 616 -43.28 50.52 5.49
N ARG A 617 -42.53 49.44 5.71
CA ARG A 617 -43.01 48.07 5.64
C ARG A 617 -43.76 47.74 6.92
N VAL A 618 -45.03 47.38 6.80
CA VAL A 618 -45.84 46.83 7.90
C VAL A 618 -46.16 45.38 7.56
N VAL A 619 -45.73 44.46 8.42
CA VAL A 619 -45.99 43.01 8.27
C VAL A 619 -47.05 42.61 9.29
N ARG A 620 -48.10 41.94 8.82
CA ARG A 620 -49.17 41.37 9.64
C ARG A 620 -49.25 39.87 9.49
N ASP A 621 -49.59 39.19 10.56
CA ASP A 621 -50.00 37.79 10.51
C ASP A 621 -51.25 37.63 9.62
N ALA A 622 -51.27 36.65 8.72
CA ALA A 622 -52.34 36.52 7.73
C ALA A 622 -53.67 36.03 8.31
N LEU A 623 -53.65 35.29 9.44
CA LEU A 623 -54.83 34.66 10.04
C LEU A 623 -55.51 35.57 11.07
N THR A 624 -54.72 36.32 11.84
CA THR A 624 -55.17 37.16 12.96
C THR A 624 -55.15 38.66 12.66
N GLY A 625 -54.40 39.10 11.64
CA GLY A 625 -54.19 40.51 11.31
C GLY A 625 -53.30 41.27 12.30
N ALA A 626 -52.75 40.60 13.31
CA ALA A 626 -51.84 41.18 14.30
C ALA A 626 -50.60 41.77 13.62
N GLU A 627 -50.12 42.93 14.10
CA GLU A 627 -48.92 43.57 13.57
C GLU A 627 -47.67 42.86 14.10
N ILE A 628 -46.94 42.17 13.22
CA ILE A 628 -45.70 41.46 13.55
C ILE A 628 -44.54 42.47 13.58
N SER A 629 -44.47 43.37 12.60
CA SER A 629 -43.41 44.38 12.53
C SER A 629 -43.83 45.62 11.75
N ARG A 630 -43.14 46.74 12.05
CA ARG A 630 -43.25 48.03 11.37
C ARG A 630 -41.87 48.65 11.26
N ASN A 631 -41.32 48.68 10.05
CA ASN A 631 -39.97 49.16 9.80
C ASN A 631 -40.00 50.27 8.73
N THR A 632 -39.50 51.46 9.06
CA THR A 632 -39.37 52.59 8.13
C THR A 632 -37.93 52.70 7.67
N ARG A 633 -37.69 52.67 6.36
CA ARG A 633 -36.38 52.90 5.74
C ARG A 633 -36.41 54.21 4.97
N THR A 634 -35.40 55.05 5.19
CA THR A 634 -35.25 56.36 4.55
C THR A 634 -34.16 56.28 3.49
N VAL A 635 -34.46 56.74 2.29
CA VAL A 635 -33.61 56.65 1.10
C VAL A 635 -33.38 58.06 0.57
N ARG A 636 -32.13 58.40 0.29
CA ARG A 636 -31.75 59.64 -0.40
C ARG A 636 -31.33 59.29 -1.82
N TYR A 637 -32.02 59.87 -2.79
CA TYR A 637 -31.59 59.90 -4.18
C TYR A 637 -30.86 61.20 -4.44
N ASP A 638 -29.63 61.11 -4.95
CA ASP A 638 -28.90 62.25 -5.47
C ASP A 638 -29.49 62.71 -6.82
N PRO A 639 -29.22 63.95 -7.26
CA PRO A 639 -29.78 64.46 -8.51
C PRO A 639 -29.02 63.89 -9.71
N GLN A 640 -29.76 63.44 -10.72
CA GLN A 640 -29.17 63.02 -12.00
C GLN A 640 -28.53 64.25 -12.68
N PRO A 641 -27.24 64.24 -13.04
CA PRO A 641 -26.58 65.40 -13.61
C PRO A 641 -27.12 65.75 -15.00
N ILE A 642 -27.07 67.05 -15.33
CA ILE A 642 -27.21 67.55 -16.70
C ILE A 642 -25.90 67.23 -17.42
N VAL A 643 -25.94 66.32 -18.40
CA VAL A 643 -24.74 65.92 -19.16
C VAL A 643 -24.78 66.60 -20.52
N ALA A 644 -23.78 67.44 -20.79
CA ALA A 644 -23.53 68.04 -22.09
C ALA A 644 -22.35 67.33 -22.76
N CYS A 645 -22.51 67.05 -24.05
CA CYS A 645 -21.44 66.58 -24.94
C CYS A 645 -20.99 67.79 -25.76
N GLU A 646 -19.78 68.28 -25.51
CA GLU A 646 -19.23 69.55 -26.06
C GLU A 646 -17.72 69.37 -26.40
#